data_AF-A0A9X4AXE0-F1
#
_entry.id   AF-A0A9X4AXE0-F1
#
_cell.length_a   1.000
_cell.length_b   1.000
_cell.length_c   1.000
_cell.angle_alpha   90.00
_cell.angle_beta   90.00
_cell.angle_gamma   90.00
#
_symmetry.space_group_name_H-M   'P 1'
#
loop_
_entity.id
_entity.type
_entity.pdbx_description
1 polymer ?
#
loop_
_entity_poly.entity_id
_entity_poly.type
_entity_poly.pdbx_seq_one_letter_code
_entity_poly.pdbx_strand_id
1 'polypeptide(L)'
;MSLKYLGARVPRPLLAYTFAHALLLAGCGGEDAPVFTAPDRAEGARAPLTAPCGDPDDLRCLLPWPSSAFLAADPATATGVRLHVEATSLPVEDDPRSLALADGFSRVSPLAIGFAGPVAVPAAASFTEGPVRLLLAQHDHARRGESVPVRLSTIPGEDPATETLVLGYPMRPLEPGADYVAVVLDDLKMEDGAAIEPTHQTRVALGLATPASQAEADLRGYHAPTRKLLAEAGIDPARVVRVFDFTTRSGDDPTKRLTAMRKAAIDAVAQGTVTVEVDSVAWDPNPSVAAVVMGRLVGLPSFLEDDLDLSVDAAGDVVAKGTHEAPFRVMVPAGSGNYRFVMYGHGMGGDVDDSSFDQELGQNGIGKVGIRFDGWTGDDVIETFVNMKRMAEATHRSTARLMQAIADGAGVQAAMNTTLRELLSGPTFDGGANPLIGREPDGSIPVWAGGSLGGTLGLVYASVDPDMHYGVLNVPGAGWTHFIPGSNVYSTVRGLLRPSYGGNLDVGHALALSQSNWDDVDGSIWADRSPDEPTAYLIQESMGDPILPNEGTALLSVAVGAGQVGEVLSPILGVETAAEIVGKSGLTQFRTTDMDAYGIHGFAAEGGPAGDAARQQITTYLKSVWAGQPKITVPEGCTGGSCDFTKK
;
A
#
# COMPACT_ATOMS: atom_id res chain seq x y z
N MET A 1 -14.54 -8.85 71.35
CA MET A 1 -14.92 -9.08 72.76
C MET A 1 -16.43 -9.24 72.80
N SER A 2 -16.87 -10.33 73.42
CA SER A 2 -18.21 -10.90 73.42
C SER A 2 -19.19 -10.07 74.26
N LEU A 3 -20.45 -9.88 73.84
CA LEU A 3 -21.64 -10.44 74.52
C LEU A 3 -22.95 -9.88 73.93
N LYS A 4 -23.84 -10.84 73.62
CA LYS A 4 -25.29 -10.71 73.45
C LYS A 4 -25.96 -10.27 74.76
N TYR A 5 -27.15 -9.65 74.71
CA TYR A 5 -28.30 -10.09 75.54
C TYR A 5 -29.65 -9.67 74.96
N LEU A 6 -30.61 -10.60 75.11
CA LEU A 6 -31.97 -10.67 74.58
C LEU A 6 -33.02 -9.91 75.41
N GLY A 7 -34.10 -9.53 74.71
CA GLY A 7 -35.50 -9.74 75.14
C GLY A 7 -36.13 -8.65 76.03
N ALA A 8 -37.45 -8.50 76.14
CA ALA A 8 -38.61 -9.03 75.43
C ALA A 8 -39.84 -8.25 75.93
N ARG A 9 -40.90 -8.21 75.10
CA ARG A 9 -42.34 -8.13 75.43
C ARG A 9 -43.03 -6.79 75.79
N VAL A 10 -44.04 -6.56 74.94
CA VAL A 10 -45.23 -5.70 74.93
C VAL A 10 -46.09 -5.86 76.21
N PRO A 11 -46.87 -4.83 76.60
CA PRO A 11 -48.31 -4.84 76.31
C PRO A 11 -48.89 -3.48 75.84
N ARG A 12 -49.88 -3.54 74.95
CA ARG A 12 -50.84 -2.48 74.61
C ARG A 12 -51.99 -2.47 75.65
N PRO A 13 -52.69 -1.34 75.91
CA PRO A 13 -53.91 -1.07 75.14
C PRO A 13 -54.23 0.41 74.81
N LEU A 14 -54.83 0.56 73.62
CA LEU A 14 -55.93 1.45 73.21
C LEU A 14 -56.16 2.80 73.90
N LEU A 15 -56.03 3.89 73.14
CA LEU A 15 -57.00 4.96 73.13
C LEU A 15 -57.16 5.52 71.70
N ALA A 16 -58.41 5.60 71.26
CA ALA A 16 -58.84 5.99 69.92
C ALA A 16 -58.72 7.50 69.71
N TYR A 17 -58.14 7.92 68.59
CA TYR A 17 -58.34 9.24 68.01
C TYR A 17 -58.65 9.10 66.52
N THR A 18 -59.78 9.68 66.16
CA THR A 18 -60.38 9.87 64.85
C THR A 18 -59.38 10.56 63.90
N PHE A 19 -59.02 9.89 62.80
CA PHE A 19 -58.30 10.51 61.68
C PHE A 19 -59.18 10.52 60.43
N ALA A 20 -59.25 11.71 59.83
CA ALA A 20 -59.97 12.00 58.61
C ALA A 20 -59.50 11.10 57.45
N HIS A 21 -60.46 10.57 56.69
CA HIS A 21 -60.22 9.93 55.41
C HIS A 21 -59.80 11.01 54.38
N ALA A 22 -58.51 11.07 54.08
CA ALA A 22 -58.03 11.63 52.83
C ALA A 22 -57.85 10.46 51.85
N LEU A 23 -58.71 10.39 50.83
CA LEU A 23 -58.46 9.56 49.65
C LEU A 23 -57.19 10.11 48.97
N LEU A 24 -56.07 9.40 49.10
CA LEU A 24 -54.95 9.52 48.18
C LEU A 24 -55.28 8.67 46.95
N LEU A 25 -55.73 9.35 45.89
CA LEU A 25 -55.65 8.81 44.54
C LEU A 25 -54.17 8.58 44.22
N ALA A 26 -53.77 7.32 44.15
CA ALA A 26 -52.50 6.94 43.53
C ALA A 26 -52.59 7.31 42.05
N GLY A 27 -52.01 8.45 41.68
CA GLY A 27 -51.72 8.76 40.29
C GLY A 27 -50.60 7.83 39.83
N CYS A 28 -50.90 6.93 38.90
CA CYS A 28 -49.89 6.28 38.07
C CYS A 28 -49.23 7.38 37.22
N GLY A 29 -48.18 8.01 37.73
CA GLY A 29 -47.25 8.77 36.90
C GLY A 29 -46.44 7.75 36.10
N GLY A 30 -46.76 7.58 34.82
CA GLY A 30 -45.84 6.92 33.90
C GLY A 30 -44.57 7.76 33.87
N GLU A 31 -43.44 7.19 34.25
CA GLU A 31 -42.15 7.79 33.96
C GLU A 31 -42.03 7.87 32.44
N ASP A 32 -41.98 9.08 31.89
CA ASP A 32 -41.71 9.29 30.47
C ASP A 32 -40.38 8.59 30.14
N ALA A 33 -40.39 7.74 29.10
CA ALA A 33 -39.19 7.03 28.67
C ALA A 33 -38.06 8.05 28.40
N PRO A 34 -36.80 7.74 28.79
CA PRO A 34 -35.69 8.64 28.57
C PRO A 34 -35.51 8.92 27.07
N VAL A 35 -35.41 10.21 26.72
CA VAL A 35 -35.13 10.66 25.35
C VAL A 35 -33.64 10.96 25.25
N PHE A 36 -32.95 10.31 24.32
CA PHE A 36 -31.53 10.50 24.08
C PHE A 36 -31.31 11.39 22.86
N THR A 37 -30.47 12.43 23.00
CA THR A 37 -30.16 13.38 21.92
C THR A 37 -28.69 13.78 21.97
N ALA A 38 -28.10 14.03 20.81
CA ALA A 38 -26.77 14.61 20.66
C ALA A 38 -26.80 15.70 19.58
N PRO A 39 -25.91 16.71 19.64
CA PRO A 39 -25.79 17.67 18.55
C PRO A 39 -25.32 16.97 17.28
N ASP A 40 -25.78 17.46 16.13
CA ASP A 40 -25.26 17.02 14.84
C ASP A 40 -23.79 17.46 14.71
N ARG A 41 -22.93 16.54 14.27
CA ARG A 41 -21.53 16.83 13.93
C ARG A 41 -21.51 17.81 12.77
N ALA A 42 -20.71 18.88 12.91
CA ALA A 42 -20.50 19.83 11.83
C ALA A 42 -19.78 19.16 10.65
N GLU A 43 -20.09 19.59 9.43
CA GLU A 43 -19.34 19.15 8.25
C GLU A 43 -17.86 19.56 8.36
N GLY A 44 -16.95 18.67 7.95
CA GLY A 44 -15.51 18.88 8.07
C GLY A 44 -14.95 18.68 9.48
N ALA A 45 -15.79 18.46 10.51
CA ALA A 45 -15.32 18.14 11.84
C ALA A 45 -14.87 16.68 11.93
N ARG A 46 -13.55 16.48 12.11
CA ARG A 46 -12.94 15.17 12.38
C ARG A 46 -12.92 14.89 13.89
N ALA A 47 -14.10 14.57 14.42
CA ALA A 47 -14.31 14.19 15.81
C ALA A 47 -14.77 12.73 15.87
N PRO A 48 -13.85 11.76 15.76
CA PRO A 48 -14.20 10.34 15.79
C PRO A 48 -14.81 9.97 17.15
N LEU A 49 -15.76 9.03 17.15
CA LEU A 49 -16.33 8.47 18.38
C LEU A 49 -15.37 7.50 19.09
N THR A 50 -14.35 7.02 18.37
CA THR A 50 -13.31 6.09 18.84
C THR A 50 -13.89 4.86 19.55
N ALA A 51 -13.96 3.73 18.86
CA ALA A 51 -14.42 2.46 19.39
C ALA A 51 -13.36 1.38 19.15
N PRO A 52 -12.90 0.64 20.19
CA PRO A 52 -11.86 -0.37 20.01
C PRO A 52 -12.18 -1.44 18.96
N CYS A 53 -13.44 -1.89 18.86
CA CYS A 53 -13.87 -2.94 17.94
C CYS A 53 -14.85 -2.49 16.85
N GLY A 54 -15.51 -1.34 16.98
CA GLY A 54 -16.54 -0.89 16.04
C GLY A 54 -17.97 -1.31 16.46
N ASP A 55 -18.83 -1.61 15.48
CA ASP A 55 -20.20 -2.10 15.71
C ASP A 55 -20.14 -3.52 16.31
N PRO A 56 -20.75 -3.79 17.48
CA PRO A 56 -20.79 -5.15 18.03
C PRO A 56 -21.59 -6.14 17.17
N ASP A 57 -22.43 -5.66 16.24
CA ASP A 57 -23.17 -6.50 15.29
C ASP A 57 -22.32 -6.89 14.06
N ASP A 58 -21.10 -6.36 13.91
CA ASP A 58 -20.21 -6.72 12.80
C ASP A 58 -19.51 -8.07 12.99
N LEU A 59 -19.16 -8.68 11.87
CA LEU A 59 -18.66 -10.06 11.81
C LEU A 59 -17.36 -10.28 12.61
N ARG A 60 -16.51 -9.26 12.69
CA ARG A 60 -15.22 -9.22 13.39
C ARG A 60 -14.98 -7.80 13.92
N CYS A 61 -14.22 -7.67 15.00
CA CYS A 61 -13.66 -6.36 15.41
C CYS A 61 -12.87 -5.74 14.24
N LEU A 62 -12.78 -4.42 14.20
CA LEU A 62 -12.13 -3.66 13.11
C LEU A 62 -12.84 -3.74 11.75
N LEU A 63 -14.08 -4.23 11.71
CA LEU A 63 -14.97 -4.10 10.56
C LEU A 63 -16.07 -3.05 10.82
N PRO A 64 -16.58 -2.40 9.76
CA PRO A 64 -15.98 -2.33 8.44
C PRO A 64 -14.64 -1.56 8.47
N TRP A 65 -13.70 -1.93 7.61
CA TRP A 65 -12.41 -1.24 7.45
C TRP A 65 -12.32 -0.56 6.10
N PRO A 66 -11.65 0.60 5.96
CA PRO A 66 -11.32 1.56 7.02
C PRO A 66 -12.59 2.19 7.63
N SER A 67 -12.52 2.66 8.87
CA SER A 67 -13.62 3.40 9.52
C SER A 67 -13.06 4.40 10.54
N SER A 68 -13.56 5.64 10.54
CA SER A 68 -13.22 6.68 11.52
C SER A 68 -13.51 6.28 12.97
N ALA A 69 -14.28 5.21 13.20
CA ALA A 69 -14.39 4.58 14.52
C ALA A 69 -13.04 4.09 15.07
N PHE A 70 -12.06 3.80 14.21
CA PHE A 70 -10.70 3.39 14.59
C PHE A 70 -9.71 4.53 14.53
N LEU A 71 -10.16 5.78 14.54
CA LEU A 71 -9.32 6.97 14.68
C LEU A 71 -9.47 7.55 16.09
N ALA A 72 -8.43 8.24 16.56
CA ALA A 72 -8.47 9.15 17.70
C ALA A 72 -8.15 10.57 17.25
N ALA A 73 -8.69 11.57 17.96
CA ALA A 73 -8.32 12.96 17.72
C ALA A 73 -6.86 13.21 18.11
N ASP A 74 -6.10 13.82 17.21
CA ASP A 74 -4.71 14.24 17.44
C ASP A 74 -4.43 15.57 16.71
N PRO A 75 -4.57 16.72 17.42
CA PRO A 75 -4.32 18.04 16.85
C PRO A 75 -2.87 18.29 16.41
N ALA A 76 -1.92 17.41 16.77
CA ALA A 76 -0.53 17.53 16.34
C ALA A 76 -0.29 16.98 14.92
N THR A 77 -1.26 16.25 14.36
CA THR A 77 -1.19 15.71 12.99
C THR A 77 -1.78 16.68 11.96
N ALA A 78 -1.41 16.52 10.69
CA ALA A 78 -1.91 17.37 9.61
C ALA A 78 -3.42 17.19 9.37
N THR A 79 -3.96 16.00 9.61
CA THR A 79 -5.38 15.70 9.45
C THR A 79 -6.21 15.98 10.72
N GLY A 80 -5.56 16.21 11.86
CA GLY A 80 -6.19 16.34 13.18
C GLY A 80 -6.61 15.02 13.82
N VAL A 81 -6.27 13.88 13.21
CA VAL A 81 -6.62 12.53 13.67
C VAL A 81 -5.45 11.58 13.46
N ARG A 82 -5.46 10.48 14.20
CA ARG A 82 -4.47 9.40 14.11
C ARG A 82 -5.15 8.05 14.19
N LEU A 83 -4.62 7.08 13.47
CA LEU A 83 -5.10 5.71 13.54
C LEU A 83 -4.90 5.14 14.96
N HIS A 84 -5.96 4.56 15.51
CA HIS A 84 -6.04 4.06 16.87
C HIS A 84 -6.58 2.64 16.88
N VAL A 85 -5.67 1.68 16.83
CA VAL A 85 -5.97 0.24 16.87
C VAL A 85 -5.37 -0.33 18.15
N GLU A 86 -6.21 -0.93 18.99
CA GLU A 86 -5.76 -1.63 20.19
C GLU A 86 -5.27 -3.05 19.83
N ALA A 87 -4.23 -3.53 20.51
CA ALA A 87 -3.69 -4.87 20.27
C ALA A 87 -4.74 -5.97 20.47
N THR A 88 -5.67 -5.78 21.41
CA THR A 88 -6.79 -6.70 21.68
C THR A 88 -7.87 -6.71 20.60
N SER A 89 -7.86 -5.73 19.69
CA SER A 89 -8.81 -5.64 18.58
C SER A 89 -8.32 -6.34 17.31
N LEU A 90 -7.03 -6.69 17.26
CA LEU A 90 -6.46 -7.40 16.12
C LEU A 90 -6.95 -8.86 16.05
N PRO A 91 -7.00 -9.47 14.85
CA PRO A 91 -7.47 -10.86 14.69
C PRO A 91 -6.69 -11.90 15.49
N VAL A 92 -5.43 -11.61 15.80
CA VAL A 92 -4.51 -12.43 16.61
C VAL A 92 -3.68 -11.52 17.52
N GLU A 93 -3.00 -12.09 18.52
CA GLU A 93 -2.07 -11.34 19.36
C GLU A 93 -0.91 -10.77 18.51
N ASP A 94 -0.91 -9.46 18.35
CA ASP A 94 -0.07 -8.75 17.39
C ASP A 94 0.16 -7.30 17.85
N ASP A 95 1.08 -6.59 17.20
CA ASP A 95 1.55 -5.27 17.59
C ASP A 95 1.09 -4.18 16.60
N PRO A 96 0.14 -3.30 16.99
CA PRO A 96 -0.35 -2.22 16.14
C PRO A 96 0.48 -0.92 16.24
N ARG A 97 1.62 -0.89 16.94
CA ARG A 97 2.36 0.38 17.20
C ARG A 97 2.66 1.18 15.95
N SER A 98 3.02 0.52 14.85
CA SER A 98 3.30 1.17 13.56
C SER A 98 2.07 1.81 12.92
N LEU A 99 0.88 1.19 13.08
CA LEU A 99 -0.38 1.75 12.60
C LEU A 99 -0.65 3.11 13.28
N ALA A 100 -0.29 3.26 14.55
CA ALA A 100 -0.44 4.52 15.29
C ALA A 100 0.49 5.66 14.80
N LEU A 101 1.38 5.41 13.84
CA LEU A 101 2.16 6.48 13.19
C LEU A 101 1.35 7.23 12.13
N ALA A 102 0.27 6.63 11.62
CA ALA A 102 -0.49 7.17 10.51
C ALA A 102 -1.49 8.25 10.96
N ASP A 103 -1.44 9.42 10.32
CA ASP A 103 -2.43 10.49 10.50
C ASP A 103 -3.74 10.27 9.71
N GLY A 104 -4.13 9.02 9.49
CA GLY A 104 -5.32 8.63 8.74
C GLY A 104 -5.13 7.28 8.07
N PHE A 105 -6.13 6.82 7.34
CA PHE A 105 -6.07 5.55 6.63
C PHE A 105 -5.31 5.65 5.30
N SER A 106 -4.67 4.57 4.87
CA SER A 106 -4.04 4.49 3.56
C SER A 106 -4.99 4.94 2.44
N ARG A 107 -4.44 5.70 1.49
CA ARG A 107 -5.16 6.17 0.29
C ARG A 107 -5.44 5.07 -0.72
N VAL A 108 -4.95 3.85 -0.47
CA VAL A 108 -5.27 2.66 -1.26
C VAL A 108 -5.69 1.49 -0.35
N SER A 109 -6.15 1.75 0.87
CA SER A 109 -6.71 0.68 1.70
C SER A 109 -7.96 0.10 1.02
N PRO A 110 -8.10 -1.24 0.93
CA PRO A 110 -9.34 -1.84 0.48
C PRO A 110 -10.43 -1.63 1.53
N LEU A 111 -11.65 -1.41 1.07
CA LEU A 111 -12.83 -1.54 1.89
C LEU A 111 -12.98 -3.03 2.27
N ALA A 112 -13.24 -3.34 3.53
CA ALA A 112 -13.51 -4.68 4.01
C ALA A 112 -14.80 -4.67 4.83
N ILE A 113 -15.81 -5.43 4.38
CA ILE A 113 -17.13 -5.51 5.02
C ILE A 113 -17.50 -6.98 5.24
N GLY A 114 -17.79 -7.34 6.49
CA GLY A 114 -18.17 -8.70 6.87
C GLY A 114 -19.68 -8.92 6.87
N PHE A 115 -20.11 -10.09 6.40
CA PHE A 115 -21.51 -10.51 6.41
C PHE A 115 -21.65 -11.93 6.99
N ALA A 116 -22.70 -12.13 7.77
CA ALA A 116 -23.15 -13.47 8.16
C ALA A 116 -23.94 -14.08 6.99
N GLY A 117 -23.40 -15.15 6.41
CA GLY A 117 -23.91 -15.84 5.24
C GLY A 117 -23.11 -15.57 3.96
N PRO A 118 -23.35 -16.39 2.92
CA PRO A 118 -22.68 -16.25 1.63
C PRO A 118 -23.24 -15.07 0.84
N VAL A 119 -22.38 -14.15 0.42
CA VAL A 119 -22.76 -12.95 -0.35
C VAL A 119 -22.36 -13.10 -1.82
N ALA A 120 -23.29 -12.78 -2.72
CA ALA A 120 -23.04 -12.74 -4.15
C ALA A 120 -22.67 -11.33 -4.62
N VAL A 121 -21.44 -11.18 -5.13
CA VAL A 121 -21.02 -9.96 -5.84
C VAL A 121 -21.30 -10.14 -7.34
N PRO A 122 -22.08 -9.24 -7.98
CA PRO A 122 -22.34 -9.35 -9.41
C PRO A 122 -21.04 -9.19 -10.23
N ALA A 123 -20.74 -10.14 -11.11
CA ALA A 123 -19.55 -10.08 -11.97
C ALA A 123 -19.51 -8.86 -12.91
N ALA A 124 -20.69 -8.32 -13.25
CA ALA A 124 -20.85 -7.11 -14.06
C ALA A 124 -21.21 -5.88 -13.21
N ALA A 125 -20.88 -5.88 -11.92
CA ALA A 125 -21.09 -4.72 -11.06
C ALA A 125 -20.35 -3.49 -11.65
N SER A 126 -21.06 -2.38 -11.78
CA SER A 126 -20.43 -1.11 -12.13
C SER A 126 -19.43 -0.72 -11.05
N PHE A 127 -18.24 -0.27 -11.45
CA PHE A 127 -17.21 0.16 -10.50
C PHE A 127 -17.61 1.42 -9.72
N THR A 128 -18.50 2.26 -10.25
CA THR A 128 -18.94 3.51 -9.59
C THR A 128 -20.39 3.49 -9.14
N GLU A 129 -21.24 2.70 -9.81
CA GLU A 129 -22.69 2.66 -9.55
C GLU A 129 -23.15 1.32 -8.96
N GLY A 130 -22.21 0.43 -8.65
CA GLY A 130 -22.49 -0.90 -8.10
C GLY A 130 -23.00 -0.88 -6.65
N PRO A 131 -23.13 -2.09 -6.07
CA PRO A 131 -23.72 -2.27 -4.75
C PRO A 131 -22.85 -1.75 -3.60
N VAL A 132 -21.57 -1.54 -3.83
CA VAL A 132 -20.66 -0.87 -2.90
C VAL A 132 -20.20 0.41 -3.58
N ARG A 133 -20.41 1.55 -2.92
CA ARG A 133 -20.00 2.86 -3.44
C ARG A 133 -19.08 3.53 -2.44
N LEU A 134 -18.02 4.14 -2.97
CA LEU A 134 -17.10 4.98 -2.22
C LEU A 134 -17.26 6.42 -2.70
N LEU A 135 -17.69 7.33 -1.83
CA LEU A 135 -18.01 8.71 -2.16
C LEU A 135 -17.00 9.65 -1.52
N LEU A 136 -16.49 10.62 -2.29
CA LEU A 136 -15.67 11.70 -1.75
C LEU A 136 -16.54 12.64 -0.88
N ALA A 137 -16.28 12.67 0.42
CA ALA A 137 -17.07 13.39 1.41
C ALA A 137 -16.42 14.69 1.92
N GLN A 138 -15.18 14.97 1.50
CA GLN A 138 -14.44 16.15 1.91
C GLN A 138 -15.23 17.44 1.62
N HIS A 139 -15.55 18.18 2.70
CA HIS A 139 -16.59 19.21 2.69
C HIS A 139 -16.33 20.40 1.76
N ASP A 140 -15.06 20.73 1.54
CA ASP A 140 -14.54 21.84 0.74
C ASP A 140 -13.95 21.40 -0.60
N HIS A 141 -14.04 20.11 -0.94
CA HIS A 141 -13.51 19.59 -2.18
C HIS A 141 -14.48 19.78 -3.36
N ALA A 142 -13.98 20.24 -4.51
CA ALA A 142 -14.81 20.56 -5.69
C ALA A 142 -15.57 19.36 -6.26
N ARG A 143 -15.01 18.15 -6.10
CA ARG A 143 -15.59 16.86 -6.53
C ARG A 143 -16.39 16.13 -5.44
N ARG A 144 -16.80 16.84 -4.37
CA ARG A 144 -17.59 16.24 -3.29
C ARG A 144 -18.84 15.55 -3.87
N GLY A 145 -19.13 14.35 -3.38
CA GLY A 145 -20.24 13.50 -3.84
C GLY A 145 -19.90 12.59 -5.02
N GLU A 146 -18.76 12.80 -5.71
CA GLU A 146 -18.33 11.89 -6.78
C GLU A 146 -17.97 10.51 -6.22
N SER A 147 -18.33 9.47 -6.97
CA SER A 147 -17.95 8.10 -6.65
C SER A 147 -16.55 7.77 -7.17
N VAL A 148 -15.74 7.15 -6.32
CA VAL A 148 -14.47 6.53 -6.69
C VAL A 148 -14.76 5.13 -7.23
N PRO A 149 -14.20 4.74 -8.39
CA PRO A 149 -14.33 3.39 -8.89
C PRO A 149 -13.73 2.36 -7.92
N VAL A 150 -14.50 1.33 -7.58
CA VAL A 150 -14.10 0.23 -6.71
C VAL A 150 -14.30 -1.11 -7.40
N ARG A 151 -13.28 -1.97 -7.37
CA ARG A 151 -13.36 -3.36 -7.80
C ARG A 151 -13.73 -4.24 -6.62
N LEU A 152 -14.71 -5.13 -6.80
CA LEU A 152 -15.19 -6.00 -5.72
C LEU A 152 -14.62 -7.41 -5.82
N SER A 153 -14.34 -8.02 -4.67
CA SER A 153 -14.09 -9.45 -4.52
C SER A 153 -14.71 -9.97 -3.23
N THR A 154 -14.73 -11.29 -3.06
CA THR A 154 -15.19 -11.93 -1.83
C THR A 154 -14.18 -12.95 -1.32
N ILE A 155 -14.14 -13.10 0.00
CA ILE A 155 -13.42 -14.17 0.68
C ILE A 155 -14.45 -14.90 1.58
N PRO A 156 -14.81 -16.15 1.29
CA PRO A 156 -15.68 -16.92 2.16
C PRO A 156 -14.97 -17.27 3.47
N GLY A 157 -15.77 -17.51 4.51
CA GLY A 157 -15.30 -18.12 5.76
C GLY A 157 -14.75 -19.53 5.57
N GLU A 158 -14.26 -20.12 6.66
CA GLU A 158 -13.82 -21.54 6.64
C GLU A 158 -14.99 -22.48 6.33
N ASP A 159 -16.19 -22.14 6.79
CA ASP A 159 -17.45 -22.67 6.25
C ASP A 159 -18.06 -21.62 5.29
N PRO A 160 -18.05 -21.85 3.96
CA PRO A 160 -18.58 -20.89 3.01
C PRO A 160 -20.07 -20.55 3.19
N ALA A 161 -20.82 -21.38 3.91
CA ALA A 161 -22.25 -21.14 4.16
C ALA A 161 -22.51 -20.15 5.32
N THR A 162 -21.51 -19.79 6.11
CA THR A 162 -21.73 -19.05 7.38
C THR A 162 -21.32 -17.59 7.32
N GLU A 163 -20.33 -17.23 6.51
CA GLU A 163 -19.78 -15.89 6.50
C GLU A 163 -19.04 -15.55 5.20
N THR A 164 -19.01 -14.25 4.87
CA THR A 164 -18.27 -13.72 3.73
C THR A 164 -17.68 -12.36 4.07
N LEU A 165 -16.42 -12.13 3.69
CA LEU A 165 -15.80 -10.82 3.65
C LEU A 165 -15.88 -10.28 2.21
N VAL A 166 -16.56 -9.15 2.04
CA VAL A 166 -16.58 -8.41 0.78
C VAL A 166 -15.45 -7.39 0.81
N LEU A 167 -14.60 -7.40 -0.21
CA LEU A 167 -13.49 -6.46 -0.38
C LEU A 167 -13.79 -5.51 -1.53
N GLY A 168 -13.56 -4.21 -1.33
CA GLY A 168 -13.70 -3.17 -2.34
C GLY A 168 -12.39 -2.42 -2.53
N TYR A 169 -11.71 -2.64 -3.65
CA TYR A 169 -10.41 -2.06 -3.96
C TYR A 169 -10.58 -0.76 -4.75
N PRO A 170 -10.18 0.40 -4.21
CA PRO A 170 -10.13 1.64 -4.99
C PRO A 170 -9.23 1.45 -6.22
N MET A 171 -9.72 1.83 -7.40
CA MET A 171 -8.97 1.66 -8.66
C MET A 171 -8.06 2.86 -8.98
N ARG A 172 -7.97 3.83 -8.06
CA ARG A 172 -7.04 4.95 -8.08
C ARG A 172 -6.71 5.35 -6.64
N PRO A 173 -5.55 5.95 -6.36
CA PRO A 173 -5.29 6.56 -5.07
C PRO A 173 -6.38 7.55 -4.70
N LEU A 174 -6.83 7.48 -3.45
CA LEU A 174 -7.75 8.44 -2.86
C LEU A 174 -7.05 9.79 -2.64
N GLU A 175 -7.83 10.87 -2.51
CA GLU A 175 -7.31 12.21 -2.24
C GLU A 175 -6.59 12.21 -0.87
N PRO A 176 -5.46 12.93 -0.73
CA PRO A 176 -4.74 13.00 0.54
C PRO A 176 -5.51 13.82 1.58
N GLY A 177 -5.52 13.36 2.83
CA GLY A 177 -6.12 14.09 3.94
C GLY A 177 -7.59 14.44 3.73
N ALA A 178 -8.36 13.53 3.11
CA ALA A 178 -9.73 13.76 2.68
C ALA A 178 -10.71 12.79 3.36
N ASP A 179 -11.94 13.26 3.59
CA ASP A 179 -13.01 12.43 4.15
C ASP A 179 -13.73 11.66 3.05
N TYR A 180 -14.09 10.41 3.32
CA TYR A 180 -14.82 9.52 2.43
C TYR A 180 -15.98 8.85 3.16
N VAL A 181 -17.05 8.53 2.43
CA VAL A 181 -18.16 7.71 2.90
C VAL A 181 -18.26 6.48 2.01
N ALA A 182 -18.20 5.30 2.62
CA ALA A 182 -18.53 4.05 1.97
C ALA A 182 -19.99 3.66 2.30
N VAL A 183 -20.71 3.21 1.27
CA VAL A 183 -22.06 2.65 1.43
C VAL A 183 -22.16 1.30 0.74
N VAL A 184 -22.85 0.38 1.41
CA VAL A 184 -23.32 -0.86 0.81
C VAL A 184 -24.82 -0.73 0.63
N LEU A 185 -25.30 -1.03 -0.56
CA LEU A 185 -26.70 -0.92 -0.97
C LEU A 185 -27.37 -2.30 -1.01
N ASP A 186 -28.70 -2.26 -0.99
CA ASP A 186 -29.59 -3.41 -0.96
C ASP A 186 -29.62 -4.26 -2.25
N ASP A 187 -28.95 -3.81 -3.32
CA ASP A 187 -28.68 -4.60 -4.52
C ASP A 187 -27.54 -5.61 -4.30
N LEU A 188 -26.76 -5.49 -3.23
CA LEU A 188 -25.97 -6.60 -2.71
C LEU A 188 -26.91 -7.63 -2.05
N LYS A 189 -26.84 -8.87 -2.52
CA LYS A 189 -27.71 -9.97 -2.05
C LYS A 189 -26.88 -11.13 -1.53
N MET A 190 -27.53 -11.94 -0.70
CA MET A 190 -27.03 -13.28 -0.39
C MET A 190 -27.03 -14.15 -1.66
N GLU A 191 -26.24 -15.23 -1.68
CA GLU A 191 -26.17 -16.15 -2.82
C GLU A 191 -27.53 -16.80 -3.16
N ASP A 192 -28.41 -16.98 -2.18
CA ASP A 192 -29.77 -17.50 -2.37
C ASP A 192 -30.78 -16.44 -2.85
N GLY A 193 -30.33 -15.19 -3.04
CA GLY A 193 -31.15 -14.04 -3.44
C GLY A 193 -31.84 -13.31 -2.28
N ALA A 194 -31.64 -13.75 -1.03
CA ALA A 194 -32.17 -13.04 0.13
C ALA A 194 -31.58 -11.62 0.25
N ALA A 195 -32.39 -10.71 0.79
CA ALA A 195 -31.95 -9.36 1.10
C ALA A 195 -31.00 -9.36 2.30
N ILE A 196 -29.99 -8.49 2.26
CA ILE A 196 -29.14 -8.22 3.40
C ILE A 196 -29.83 -7.17 4.27
N GLU A 197 -30.00 -7.47 5.55
CA GLU A 197 -30.62 -6.55 6.50
C GLU A 197 -29.59 -5.51 7.01
N PRO A 198 -29.98 -4.23 7.17
CA PRO A 198 -29.14 -3.24 7.83
C PRO A 198 -28.92 -3.57 9.31
N THR A 199 -27.73 -3.29 9.86
CA THR A 199 -27.52 -3.39 11.33
C THR A 199 -28.37 -2.36 12.07
N HIS A 200 -28.56 -2.55 13.38
CA HIS A 200 -29.25 -1.54 14.17
C HIS A 200 -28.50 -0.20 14.15
N GLN A 201 -27.17 -0.23 14.30
CA GLN A 201 -26.35 0.98 14.21
C GLN A 201 -26.45 1.66 12.85
N THR A 202 -26.47 0.91 11.74
CA THR A 202 -26.71 1.47 10.41
C THR A 202 -28.04 2.23 10.35
N ARG A 203 -29.13 1.65 10.89
CA ARG A 203 -30.43 2.34 10.93
C ARG A 203 -30.39 3.59 11.81
N VAL A 204 -29.69 3.57 12.94
CA VAL A 204 -29.51 4.74 13.81
C VAL A 204 -28.69 5.84 13.13
N ALA A 205 -27.55 5.49 12.52
CA ALA A 205 -26.67 6.38 11.77
C ALA A 205 -27.42 7.09 10.62
N LEU A 206 -28.32 6.38 9.94
CA LEU A 206 -29.15 6.92 8.86
C LEU A 206 -30.41 7.65 9.35
N GLY A 207 -30.67 7.66 10.66
CA GLY A 207 -31.86 8.29 11.23
C GLY A 207 -33.17 7.53 10.97
N LEU A 208 -33.09 6.26 10.60
CA LEU A 208 -34.22 5.35 10.35
C LEU A 208 -34.68 4.64 11.63
N ALA A 209 -33.89 4.68 12.70
CA ALA A 209 -34.25 4.20 14.03
C ALA A 209 -34.06 5.31 15.08
N THR A 210 -34.93 5.32 16.08
CA THR A 210 -34.80 6.22 17.25
C THR A 210 -33.70 5.71 18.18
N PRO A 211 -32.75 6.56 18.62
CA PRO A 211 -31.74 6.17 19.60
C PRO A 211 -32.35 5.66 20.92
N ALA A 212 -31.88 4.51 21.37
CA ALA A 212 -32.24 3.87 22.64
C ALA A 212 -31.21 4.13 23.75
N SER A 213 -30.10 4.79 23.43
CA SER A 213 -29.04 5.15 24.38
C SER A 213 -28.35 6.48 23.99
N GLN A 214 -27.56 7.05 24.90
CA GLN A 214 -26.77 8.24 24.59
C GLN A 214 -25.71 7.93 23.51
N ALA A 215 -25.06 6.76 23.57
CA ALA A 215 -24.10 6.35 22.56
C ALA A 215 -24.71 6.28 21.15
N GLU A 216 -25.96 5.78 21.03
CA GLU A 216 -26.70 5.79 19.77
C GLU A 216 -27.09 7.21 19.33
N ALA A 217 -27.41 8.10 20.27
CA ALA A 217 -27.68 9.49 19.96
C ALA A 217 -26.42 10.19 19.43
N ASP A 218 -25.27 9.92 20.04
CA ASP A 218 -23.95 10.42 19.62
C ASP A 218 -23.58 9.86 18.22
N LEU A 219 -23.81 8.57 17.96
CA LEU A 219 -23.67 7.95 16.63
C LEU A 219 -24.53 8.64 15.58
N ARG A 220 -25.81 8.90 15.90
CA ARG A 220 -26.72 9.60 15.00
C ARG A 220 -26.25 11.04 14.74
N GLY A 221 -25.78 11.75 15.76
CA GLY A 221 -25.22 13.09 15.61
C GLY A 221 -23.96 13.08 14.75
N TYR A 222 -23.07 12.12 14.99
CA TYR A 222 -21.83 11.90 14.25
C TYR A 222 -22.06 11.69 12.75
N HIS A 223 -23.08 10.92 12.34
CA HIS A 223 -23.41 10.66 10.93
C HIS A 223 -24.29 11.73 10.26
N ALA A 224 -24.51 12.90 10.88
CA ALA A 224 -25.26 13.98 10.24
C ALA A 224 -24.65 14.43 8.88
N PRO A 225 -23.33 14.63 8.74
CA PRO A 225 -22.70 14.92 7.44
C PRO A 225 -22.89 13.78 6.42
N THR A 226 -22.80 12.52 6.87
CA THR A 226 -23.03 11.34 6.03
C THR A 226 -24.42 11.38 5.39
N ARG A 227 -25.48 11.62 6.19
CA ARG A 227 -26.86 11.69 5.67
C ARG A 227 -27.04 12.82 4.65
N LYS A 228 -26.39 13.97 4.87
CA LYS A 228 -26.42 15.09 3.93
C LYS A 228 -25.75 14.71 2.60
N LEU A 229 -24.57 14.08 2.64
CA LEU A 229 -23.88 13.59 1.44
C LEU A 229 -24.71 12.57 0.66
N LEU A 230 -25.37 11.62 1.34
CA LEU A 230 -26.23 10.64 0.66
C LEU A 230 -27.40 11.32 -0.08
N ALA A 231 -28.01 12.33 0.53
CA ALA A 231 -29.05 13.12 -0.12
C ALA A 231 -28.52 13.87 -1.35
N GLU A 232 -27.32 14.47 -1.26
CA GLU A 232 -26.63 15.14 -2.37
C GLU A 232 -26.32 14.16 -3.53
N ALA A 233 -25.91 12.94 -3.20
CA ALA A 233 -25.62 11.88 -4.17
C ALA A 233 -26.88 11.14 -4.68
N GLY A 234 -28.07 11.50 -4.20
CA GLY A 234 -29.33 10.84 -4.61
C GLY A 234 -29.49 9.41 -4.12
N ILE A 235 -28.78 9.03 -3.04
CA ILE A 235 -28.86 7.70 -2.43
C ILE A 235 -29.94 7.71 -1.35
N ASP A 236 -30.98 6.91 -1.54
CA ASP A 236 -32.05 6.72 -0.57
C ASP A 236 -31.52 5.97 0.68
N PRO A 237 -31.55 6.56 1.89
CA PRO A 237 -31.14 5.88 3.11
C PRO A 237 -31.83 4.53 3.35
N ALA A 238 -33.06 4.34 2.88
CA ALA A 238 -33.79 3.07 3.02
C ALA A 238 -33.16 1.91 2.24
N ARG A 239 -32.31 2.20 1.25
CA ARG A 239 -31.58 1.19 0.46
C ARG A 239 -30.21 0.83 1.05
N VAL A 240 -29.75 1.54 2.07
CA VAL A 240 -28.40 1.37 2.60
C VAL A 240 -28.39 0.28 3.67
N VAL A 241 -27.56 -0.75 3.47
CA VAL A 241 -27.41 -1.88 4.40
C VAL A 241 -26.18 -1.76 5.30
N ARG A 242 -25.14 -1.04 4.87
CA ARG A 242 -23.99 -0.65 5.69
C ARG A 242 -23.55 0.76 5.29
N VAL A 243 -23.10 1.56 6.26
CA VAL A 243 -22.52 2.88 6.02
C VAL A 243 -21.43 3.18 7.03
N PHE A 244 -20.33 3.74 6.56
CA PHE A 244 -19.22 4.19 7.40
C PHE A 244 -18.44 5.30 6.70
N ASP A 245 -17.83 6.19 7.48
CA ASP A 245 -16.94 7.23 6.98
C ASP A 245 -15.51 6.99 7.46
N PHE A 246 -14.53 7.48 6.71
CA PHE A 246 -13.12 7.42 7.09
C PHE A 246 -12.36 8.62 6.52
N THR A 247 -11.27 9.00 7.18
CA THR A 247 -10.35 10.05 6.73
C THR A 247 -9.05 9.41 6.22
N THR A 248 -8.64 9.76 5.00
CA THR A 248 -7.35 9.32 4.45
C THR A 248 -6.18 10.06 5.09
N ARG A 249 -5.03 9.38 5.16
CA ARG A 249 -3.73 9.91 5.59
C ARG A 249 -3.38 11.15 4.78
N SER A 250 -2.71 12.12 5.40
CA SER A 250 -2.16 13.26 4.66
C SER A 250 -1.14 12.77 3.63
N GLY A 251 -0.92 13.57 2.59
CA GLY A 251 0.04 13.18 1.57
C GLY A 251 1.47 13.10 2.11
N ASP A 252 1.83 13.91 3.11
CA ASP A 252 3.23 14.06 3.58
C ASP A 252 3.63 12.94 4.55
N ASP A 253 2.67 12.45 5.33
CA ASP A 253 2.95 11.51 6.39
C ASP A 253 3.57 10.18 5.90
N PRO A 254 3.11 9.50 4.83
CA PRO A 254 3.76 8.28 4.36
C PRO A 254 5.12 8.50 3.68
N THR A 255 5.47 9.74 3.31
CA THR A 255 6.67 9.99 2.50
C THR A 255 7.82 10.57 3.31
N LYS A 256 7.52 11.32 4.38
CA LYS A 256 8.51 12.10 5.14
C LYS A 256 9.69 11.28 5.68
N ARG A 257 9.45 10.03 6.10
CA ARG A 257 10.46 9.18 6.76
C ARG A 257 11.51 8.71 5.75
N LEU A 258 11.08 8.14 4.64
CA LEU A 258 12.00 7.69 3.59
C LEU A 258 12.73 8.87 2.93
N THR A 259 12.08 10.02 2.76
CA THR A 259 12.74 11.25 2.30
C THR A 259 13.88 11.66 3.24
N ALA A 260 13.66 11.63 4.55
CA ALA A 260 14.69 11.95 5.54
C ALA A 260 15.83 10.92 5.56
N MET A 261 15.50 9.62 5.49
CA MET A 261 16.50 8.54 5.41
C MET A 261 17.38 8.67 4.17
N ARG A 262 16.77 8.88 3.00
CA ARG A 262 17.50 9.13 1.74
C ARG A 262 18.45 10.31 1.88
N LYS A 263 17.95 11.44 2.39
CA LYS A 263 18.76 12.65 2.55
C LYS A 263 19.98 12.38 3.43
N ALA A 264 19.79 11.70 4.55
CA ALA A 264 20.87 11.37 5.48
C ALA A 264 21.93 10.45 4.85
N ALA A 265 21.53 9.46 4.04
CA ALA A 265 22.46 8.58 3.33
C ALA A 265 23.32 9.35 2.32
N ILE A 266 22.71 10.25 1.54
CA ILE A 266 23.43 11.11 0.58
C ILE A 266 24.38 12.07 1.32
N ASP A 267 23.90 12.70 2.40
CA ASP A 267 24.71 13.62 3.21
C ASP A 267 25.95 12.91 3.80
N ALA A 268 25.82 11.66 4.24
CA ALA A 268 26.93 10.87 4.76
C ALA A 268 28.02 10.63 3.70
N VAL A 269 27.63 10.33 2.46
CA VAL A 269 28.57 10.22 1.33
C VAL A 269 29.23 11.57 1.05
N ALA A 270 28.46 12.65 0.97
CA ALA A 270 28.97 13.99 0.70
C ALA A 270 29.94 14.52 1.78
N GLN A 271 29.75 14.10 3.03
CA GLN A 271 30.63 14.44 4.16
C GLN A 271 31.90 13.58 4.22
N GLY A 272 32.02 12.54 3.39
CA GLY A 272 33.15 11.62 3.39
C GLY A 272 33.21 10.69 4.60
N THR A 273 32.06 10.45 5.27
CA THR A 273 31.97 9.50 6.38
C THR A 273 31.74 8.06 5.92
N VAL A 274 31.45 7.87 4.63
CA VAL A 274 31.23 6.57 3.99
C VAL A 274 32.47 6.17 3.19
N THR A 275 32.92 4.92 3.38
CA THR A 275 34.03 4.33 2.62
C THR A 275 33.54 3.23 1.68
N VAL A 276 34.19 3.09 0.53
CA VAL A 276 33.93 1.99 -0.41
C VAL A 276 34.89 0.85 -0.10
N GLU A 277 34.35 -0.33 0.21
CA GLU A 277 35.10 -1.58 0.29
C GLU A 277 34.77 -2.45 -0.92
N VAL A 278 35.80 -2.87 -1.67
CA VAL A 278 35.63 -3.80 -2.79
C VAL A 278 35.80 -5.23 -2.28
N ASP A 279 34.79 -6.06 -2.51
CA ASP A 279 34.82 -7.47 -2.13
C ASP A 279 35.34 -8.34 -3.27
N SER A 280 34.98 -8.03 -4.52
CA SER A 280 35.50 -8.74 -5.69
C SER A 280 35.40 -7.95 -6.99
N VAL A 281 36.26 -8.32 -7.94
CA VAL A 281 36.26 -7.80 -9.32
C VAL A 281 36.36 -8.97 -10.28
N ALA A 282 35.33 -9.17 -11.10
CA ALA A 282 35.34 -10.12 -12.20
C ALA A 282 35.58 -9.36 -13.50
N TRP A 283 36.77 -9.51 -14.08
CA TRP A 283 37.06 -9.05 -15.44
C TRP A 283 36.38 -10.00 -16.42
N ASP A 284 35.35 -9.53 -17.12
CA ASP A 284 34.58 -10.38 -18.02
C ASP A 284 35.21 -10.36 -19.43
N PRO A 285 35.61 -11.50 -20.01
CA PRO A 285 36.07 -11.57 -21.40
C PRO A 285 34.94 -11.37 -22.44
N ASN A 286 33.68 -11.20 -22.01
CA ASN A 286 32.54 -10.93 -22.88
C ASN A 286 32.74 -9.62 -23.69
N PRO A 287 32.42 -9.60 -25.00
CA PRO A 287 32.52 -8.37 -25.79
C PRO A 287 31.64 -7.20 -25.33
N SER A 288 30.67 -7.44 -24.43
CA SER A 288 29.66 -6.46 -24.00
C SER A 288 29.87 -5.93 -22.58
N VAL A 289 30.55 -6.68 -21.71
CA VAL A 289 30.79 -6.34 -20.31
C VAL A 289 32.29 -6.32 -20.07
N ALA A 290 32.81 -5.22 -19.51
CA ALA A 290 34.24 -5.11 -19.21
C ALA A 290 34.59 -5.67 -17.83
N ALA A 291 33.73 -5.40 -16.84
CA ALA A 291 33.93 -5.84 -15.48
C ALA A 291 32.62 -5.90 -14.71
N VAL A 292 32.57 -6.76 -13.70
CA VAL A 292 31.57 -6.74 -12.63
C VAL A 292 32.31 -6.52 -11.32
N VAL A 293 31.94 -5.46 -10.61
CA VAL A 293 32.52 -5.06 -9.32
C VAL A 293 31.47 -5.28 -8.24
N MET A 294 31.83 -6.01 -7.19
CA MET A 294 31.00 -6.18 -6.02
C MET A 294 31.71 -5.60 -4.80
N GLY A 295 30.96 -4.93 -3.94
CA GLY A 295 31.50 -4.30 -2.75
C GLY A 295 30.43 -3.81 -1.80
N ARG A 296 30.85 -3.05 -0.79
CA ARG A 296 29.99 -2.47 0.24
C ARG A 296 30.33 -1.01 0.47
N LEU A 297 29.32 -0.19 0.70
CA LEU A 297 29.47 1.11 1.35
C LEU A 297 29.44 0.89 2.85
N VAL A 298 30.51 1.28 3.54
CA VAL A 298 30.66 1.14 4.99
C VAL A 298 30.50 2.52 5.64
N GLY A 299 29.63 2.62 6.65
CA GLY A 299 29.44 3.87 7.41
C GLY A 299 28.16 4.64 7.06
N LEU A 300 27.24 4.05 6.31
CA LEU A 300 25.91 4.64 6.07
C LEU A 300 25.07 4.65 7.35
N PRO A 301 24.17 5.64 7.55
CA PRO A 301 23.30 5.66 8.72
C PRO A 301 22.33 4.46 8.72
N SER A 302 22.23 3.77 9.86
CA SER A 302 21.17 2.78 10.10
C SER A 302 19.96 3.45 10.73
N PHE A 303 18.75 3.05 10.33
CA PHE A 303 17.48 3.52 10.89
C PHE A 303 16.65 2.40 11.51
N LEU A 304 17.23 1.21 11.62
CA LEU A 304 16.57 0.05 12.22
C LEU A 304 17.02 -0.12 13.67
N GLU A 305 16.08 -0.46 14.55
CA GLU A 305 16.38 -0.95 15.90
C GLU A 305 16.79 -2.44 15.84
N ASP A 306 17.24 -3.02 16.96
CA ASP A 306 17.71 -4.41 17.03
C ASP A 306 16.64 -5.45 16.61
N ASP A 307 15.36 -5.12 16.77
CA ASP A 307 14.23 -5.96 16.37
C ASP A 307 13.71 -5.67 14.96
N LEU A 308 14.43 -4.86 14.18
CA LEU A 308 14.12 -4.44 12.82
C LEU A 308 12.92 -3.49 12.70
N ASP A 309 12.41 -2.96 13.82
CA ASP A 309 11.47 -1.84 13.80
C ASP A 309 12.19 -0.58 13.26
N LEU A 310 11.41 0.32 12.66
CA LEU A 310 11.91 1.64 12.29
C LEU A 310 12.16 2.48 13.55
N SER A 311 13.38 2.97 13.72
CA SER A 311 13.75 3.90 14.79
C SER A 311 13.10 5.26 14.55
N VAL A 312 12.15 5.61 15.42
CA VAL A 312 11.44 6.89 15.39
C VAL A 312 11.45 7.57 16.75
N ASP A 313 11.39 8.91 16.76
CA ASP A 313 11.20 9.69 17.97
C ASP A 313 9.71 9.76 18.40
N ALA A 314 9.41 10.53 19.44
CA ALA A 314 8.06 10.71 19.94
C ALA A 314 7.10 11.42 18.96
N ALA A 315 7.63 12.16 17.96
CA ALA A 315 6.85 12.76 16.90
C ALA A 315 6.62 11.79 15.71
N GLY A 316 7.28 10.63 15.73
CA GLY A 316 7.24 9.64 14.66
C GLY A 316 8.20 9.96 13.52
N ASP A 317 9.18 10.84 13.74
CA ASP A 317 10.23 11.17 12.78
C ASP A 317 11.42 10.20 12.93
N VAL A 318 12.06 9.85 11.82
CA VAL A 318 13.15 8.86 11.82
C VAL A 318 14.40 9.34 12.56
N VAL A 319 15.02 8.44 13.30
CA VAL A 319 16.26 8.70 14.03
C VAL A 319 17.30 7.66 13.65
N ALA A 320 18.49 8.10 13.22
CA ALA A 320 19.59 7.19 12.92
C ALA A 320 20.15 6.53 14.20
N LYS A 321 20.41 5.22 14.12
CA LYS A 321 20.99 4.37 15.17
C LYS A 321 22.33 3.81 14.73
N GLY A 322 23.37 4.63 14.87
CA GLY A 322 24.72 4.25 14.46
C GLY A 322 24.84 4.14 12.93
N THR A 323 25.72 3.25 12.49
CA THR A 323 26.04 3.05 11.07
C THR A 323 26.02 1.58 10.70
N HIS A 324 25.85 1.30 9.42
CA HIS A 324 25.88 -0.05 8.87
C HIS A 324 26.55 -0.10 7.49
N GLU A 325 26.46 -1.27 6.85
CA GLU A 325 27.06 -1.53 5.54
C GLU A 325 25.98 -1.85 4.51
N ALA A 326 26.09 -1.26 3.32
CA ALA A 326 25.19 -1.54 2.21
C ALA A 326 25.94 -2.18 1.03
N PRO A 327 25.57 -3.39 0.59
CA PRO A 327 26.20 -4.02 -0.57
C PRO A 327 25.77 -3.34 -1.88
N PHE A 328 26.67 -3.34 -2.85
CA PHE A 328 26.41 -2.90 -4.21
C PHE A 328 27.05 -3.83 -5.25
N ARG A 329 26.51 -3.78 -6.47
CA ARG A 329 27.10 -4.39 -7.66
C ARG A 329 27.16 -3.38 -8.78
N VAL A 330 28.31 -3.25 -9.45
CA VAL A 330 28.47 -2.42 -10.64
C VAL A 330 28.90 -3.30 -11.82
N MET A 331 28.02 -3.45 -12.80
CA MET A 331 28.39 -3.94 -14.13
C MET A 331 28.85 -2.76 -14.98
N VAL A 332 30.10 -2.83 -15.45
CA VAL A 332 30.72 -1.82 -16.32
C VAL A 332 30.66 -2.31 -17.78
N PRO A 333 30.06 -1.55 -18.71
CA PRO A 333 29.94 -1.99 -20.09
C PRO A 333 31.31 -1.96 -20.80
N ALA A 334 31.49 -2.86 -21.76
CA ALA A 334 32.62 -2.82 -22.68
C ALA A 334 32.60 -1.55 -23.54
N GLY A 335 33.75 -1.18 -24.11
CA GLY A 335 33.89 -0.03 -25.01
C GLY A 335 34.88 1.02 -24.53
N SER A 336 34.86 2.18 -25.20
CA SER A 336 35.76 3.31 -24.93
C SER A 336 34.99 4.53 -24.45
N GLY A 337 35.55 5.27 -23.50
CA GLY A 337 34.96 6.51 -22.98
C GLY A 337 33.97 6.30 -21.85
N ASN A 338 33.39 7.42 -21.41
CA ASN A 338 32.40 7.49 -20.33
C ASN A 338 31.09 6.79 -20.73
N TYR A 339 30.35 6.31 -19.73
CA TYR A 339 29.15 5.51 -19.95
C TYR A 339 28.02 5.94 -19.02
N ARG A 340 26.78 5.86 -19.52
CA ARG A 340 25.57 6.03 -18.71
C ARG A 340 25.30 4.75 -17.93
N PHE A 341 24.57 4.85 -16.83
CA PHE A 341 24.16 3.68 -16.05
C PHE A 341 22.71 3.81 -15.57
N VAL A 342 22.13 2.67 -15.20
CA VAL A 342 20.86 2.59 -14.48
C VAL A 342 21.11 2.12 -13.06
N MET A 343 20.39 2.66 -12.10
CA MET A 343 20.21 2.03 -10.79
C MET A 343 19.24 0.86 -10.95
N TYR A 344 19.51 -0.27 -10.30
CA TYR A 344 18.75 -1.50 -10.51
C TYR A 344 18.34 -2.17 -9.20
N GLY A 345 17.05 -2.49 -9.09
CA GLY A 345 16.48 -3.32 -8.03
C GLY A 345 16.15 -4.73 -8.51
N HIS A 346 16.50 -5.74 -7.71
CA HIS A 346 16.21 -7.13 -8.00
C HIS A 346 14.75 -7.50 -7.72
N GLY A 347 14.29 -8.62 -8.30
CA GLY A 347 12.99 -9.21 -7.98
C GLY A 347 12.96 -9.88 -6.61
N MET A 348 11.77 -10.33 -6.18
CA MET A 348 11.61 -11.08 -4.93
C MET A 348 12.45 -12.37 -4.94
N GLY A 349 13.26 -12.58 -3.91
CA GLY A 349 14.15 -13.74 -3.79
C GLY A 349 15.47 -13.59 -4.54
N GLY A 350 15.65 -12.55 -5.35
CA GLY A 350 16.93 -12.16 -5.93
C GLY A 350 17.87 -11.51 -4.90
N ASP A 351 19.04 -11.05 -5.34
CA ASP A 351 19.98 -10.31 -4.48
C ASP A 351 20.73 -9.27 -5.34
N VAL A 352 21.62 -8.51 -4.71
CA VAL A 352 22.54 -7.55 -5.32
C VAL A 352 23.37 -8.16 -6.46
N ASP A 353 23.55 -9.48 -6.49
CA ASP A 353 24.29 -10.22 -7.51
C ASP A 353 23.49 -10.50 -8.81
N ASP A 354 22.24 -10.04 -8.90
CA ASP A 354 21.37 -10.17 -10.06
C ASP A 354 22.07 -9.70 -11.35
N SER A 355 22.27 -10.64 -12.28
CA SER A 355 22.93 -10.45 -13.57
C SER A 355 21.96 -10.32 -14.76
N SER A 356 20.64 -10.37 -14.50
CA SER A 356 19.61 -10.18 -15.52
C SER A 356 19.83 -8.86 -16.26
N PHE A 357 19.64 -8.86 -17.58
CA PHE A 357 19.86 -7.71 -18.47
C PHE A 357 21.30 -7.19 -18.59
N ASP A 358 22.31 -7.78 -17.93
CA ASP A 358 23.70 -7.31 -18.03
C ASP A 358 24.20 -7.33 -19.47
N GLN A 359 23.91 -8.41 -20.20
CA GLN A 359 24.34 -8.56 -21.58
C GLN A 359 23.68 -7.50 -22.47
N GLU A 360 22.38 -7.29 -22.34
CA GLU A 360 21.64 -6.34 -23.17
C GLU A 360 21.99 -4.89 -22.85
N LEU A 361 22.15 -4.53 -21.58
CA LEU A 361 22.62 -3.20 -21.18
C LEU A 361 24.07 -2.98 -21.64
N GLY A 362 24.95 -3.96 -21.43
CA GLY A 362 26.35 -3.91 -21.85
C GLY A 362 26.51 -3.74 -23.36
N GLN A 363 25.73 -4.45 -24.17
CA GLN A 363 25.69 -4.31 -25.64
C GLN A 363 25.30 -2.91 -26.10
N ASN A 364 24.57 -2.18 -25.26
CA ASN A 364 24.15 -0.81 -25.52
C ASN A 364 25.04 0.24 -24.85
N GLY A 365 26.17 -0.17 -24.25
CA GLY A 365 27.11 0.74 -23.58
C GLY A 365 26.58 1.30 -22.26
N ILE A 366 25.65 0.58 -21.61
CA ILE A 366 24.95 1.00 -20.40
C ILE A 366 25.45 0.18 -19.22
N GLY A 367 25.90 0.85 -18.15
CA GLY A 367 26.21 0.21 -16.88
C GLY A 367 24.98 -0.11 -16.05
N LYS A 368 25.09 -1.09 -15.15
CA LYS A 368 24.03 -1.49 -14.22
C LYS A 368 24.56 -1.42 -12.80
N VAL A 369 23.87 -0.70 -11.92
CA VAL A 369 24.24 -0.55 -10.51
C VAL A 369 23.17 -1.21 -9.64
N GLY A 370 23.42 -2.42 -9.19
CA GLY A 370 22.51 -3.21 -8.35
C GLY A 370 22.60 -2.81 -6.87
N ILE A 371 21.43 -2.77 -6.23
CA ILE A 371 21.26 -2.61 -4.77
C ILE A 371 20.52 -3.81 -4.20
N ARG A 372 20.63 -4.03 -2.90
CA ARG A 372 19.90 -5.08 -2.17
C ARG A 372 18.59 -4.55 -1.59
N PHE A 373 17.55 -5.38 -1.61
CA PHE A 373 16.32 -5.18 -0.83
C PHE A 373 16.30 -6.12 0.38
N ASP A 374 16.65 -5.58 1.55
CA ASP A 374 16.80 -6.37 2.77
C ASP A 374 15.49 -7.07 3.17
N GLY A 375 15.59 -8.37 3.51
CA GLY A 375 14.46 -9.20 3.88
C GLY A 375 13.69 -9.79 2.71
N TRP A 376 14.12 -9.47 1.49
CA TRP A 376 13.55 -9.97 0.24
C TRP A 376 14.57 -10.70 -0.62
N THR A 377 15.67 -11.15 -0.01
CA THR A 377 16.79 -11.85 -0.65
C THR A 377 16.81 -13.34 -0.34
N GLY A 378 16.91 -14.19 -1.36
CA GLY A 378 17.06 -15.64 -1.20
C GLY A 378 16.07 -16.24 -0.19
N ASP A 379 16.60 -16.95 0.81
CA ASP A 379 15.82 -17.61 1.85
C ASP A 379 15.15 -16.65 2.85
N ASP A 380 15.59 -15.39 2.95
CA ASP A 380 14.99 -14.39 3.86
C ASP A 380 13.52 -14.12 3.51
N VAL A 381 13.14 -14.31 2.24
CA VAL A 381 11.74 -14.20 1.79
C VAL A 381 10.85 -15.16 2.57
N ILE A 382 11.33 -16.38 2.85
CA ILE A 382 10.58 -17.38 3.62
C ILE A 382 10.37 -16.89 5.04
N GLU A 383 11.41 -16.34 5.67
CA GLU A 383 11.32 -15.79 7.02
C GLU A 383 10.34 -14.61 7.08
N THR A 384 10.43 -13.66 6.13
CA THR A 384 9.50 -12.54 5.99
C THR A 384 8.05 -13.03 5.95
N PHE A 385 7.76 -14.08 5.17
CA PHE A 385 6.41 -14.64 5.09
C PHE A 385 5.99 -15.43 6.34
N VAL A 386 6.89 -16.19 6.97
CA VAL A 386 6.58 -16.94 8.20
C VAL A 386 6.24 -15.99 9.35
N ASN A 387 6.90 -14.84 9.41
CA ASN A 387 6.66 -13.82 10.44
C ASN A 387 5.29 -13.15 10.31
N MET A 388 4.63 -13.21 9.14
CA MET A 388 3.26 -12.69 8.93
C MET A 388 2.16 -13.40 9.74
N LYS A 389 2.50 -14.39 10.57
CA LYS A 389 1.62 -14.87 11.67
C LYS A 389 1.21 -13.73 12.61
N ARG A 390 1.99 -12.65 12.65
CA ARG A 390 1.69 -11.37 13.29
C ARG A 390 1.77 -10.30 12.20
N MET A 391 0.70 -10.13 11.43
CA MET A 391 0.66 -9.35 10.18
C MET A 391 1.00 -7.88 10.43
N ALA A 392 0.45 -7.26 11.48
CA ALA A 392 0.72 -5.86 11.79
C ALA A 392 2.21 -5.67 12.12
N GLU A 393 2.80 -6.57 12.90
CA GLU A 393 4.23 -6.55 13.21
C GLU A 393 5.11 -6.80 11.97
N ALA A 394 4.86 -7.88 11.24
CA ALA A 394 5.72 -8.30 10.14
C ALA A 394 5.73 -7.31 8.96
N THR A 395 4.57 -6.74 8.63
CA THR A 395 4.47 -5.83 7.48
C THR A 395 5.22 -4.53 7.71
N HIS A 396 5.16 -3.93 8.91
CA HIS A 396 5.90 -2.69 9.16
C HIS A 396 7.42 -2.92 9.25
N ARG A 397 7.89 -4.05 9.81
CA ARG A 397 9.32 -4.40 9.79
C ARG A 397 9.83 -4.65 8.38
N SER A 398 9.03 -5.33 7.57
CA SER A 398 9.33 -5.51 6.15
C SER A 398 9.46 -4.17 5.43
N THR A 399 8.50 -3.26 5.65
CA THR A 399 8.56 -1.88 5.14
C THR A 399 9.79 -1.13 5.62
N ALA A 400 10.14 -1.19 6.91
CA ALA A 400 11.30 -0.50 7.47
C ALA A 400 12.61 -0.96 6.81
N ARG A 401 12.78 -2.26 6.59
CA ARG A 401 13.94 -2.82 5.87
C ARG A 401 13.98 -2.37 4.42
N LEU A 402 12.84 -2.34 3.73
CA LEU A 402 12.76 -1.81 2.36
C LEU A 402 13.09 -0.31 2.29
N MET A 403 12.66 0.48 3.28
CA MET A 403 13.03 1.89 3.39
C MET A 403 14.54 2.06 3.60
N GLN A 404 15.15 1.24 4.47
CA GLN A 404 16.61 1.24 4.69
C GLN A 404 17.34 0.94 3.38
N ALA A 405 16.94 -0.12 2.67
CA ALA A 405 17.49 -0.50 1.38
C ALA A 405 17.39 0.60 0.31
N ILE A 406 16.27 1.32 0.22
CA ILE A 406 16.11 2.45 -0.71
C ILE A 406 17.04 3.61 -0.32
N ALA A 407 17.15 3.94 0.97
CA ALA A 407 18.07 4.98 1.45
C ALA A 407 19.54 4.61 1.17
N ASP A 408 19.90 3.35 1.39
CA ASP A 408 21.22 2.83 1.07
C ASP A 408 21.52 2.90 -0.42
N GLY A 409 20.55 2.54 -1.25
CA GLY A 409 20.66 2.69 -2.70
C GLY A 409 20.86 4.14 -3.14
N ALA A 410 20.29 5.11 -2.43
CA ALA A 410 20.57 6.53 -2.68
C ALA A 410 22.01 6.91 -2.29
N GLY A 411 22.54 6.32 -1.21
CA GLY A 411 23.96 6.38 -0.87
C GLY A 411 24.86 5.81 -1.98
N VAL A 412 24.51 4.64 -2.53
CA VAL A 412 25.22 4.02 -3.67
C VAL A 412 25.19 4.93 -4.90
N GLN A 413 24.03 5.51 -5.24
CA GLN A 413 23.91 6.46 -6.34
C GLN A 413 24.77 7.72 -6.12
N ALA A 414 24.81 8.27 -4.91
CA ALA A 414 25.68 9.39 -4.58
C ALA A 414 27.18 9.02 -4.70
N ALA A 415 27.56 7.82 -4.26
CA ALA A 415 28.92 7.31 -4.40
C ALA A 415 29.31 7.10 -5.86
N MET A 416 28.38 6.65 -6.73
CA MET A 416 28.58 6.54 -8.19
C MET A 416 28.90 7.87 -8.87
N ASN A 417 28.66 9.01 -8.22
CA ASN A 417 29.04 10.33 -8.69
C ASN A 417 30.32 10.88 -8.02
N THR A 418 30.85 10.18 -7.02
CA THR A 418 31.97 10.63 -6.18
C THR A 418 33.00 9.52 -5.95
N THR A 419 33.05 8.91 -4.77
CA THR A 419 34.09 7.96 -4.35
C THR A 419 34.14 6.70 -5.21
N LEU A 420 32.97 6.15 -5.59
CA LEU A 420 32.91 4.97 -6.46
C LEU A 420 33.24 5.31 -7.91
N ARG A 421 32.90 6.53 -8.39
CA ARG A 421 33.36 7.04 -9.69
C ARG A 421 34.88 7.11 -9.77
N GLU A 422 35.50 7.71 -8.76
CA GLU A 422 36.97 7.86 -8.67
C GLU A 422 37.66 6.50 -8.61
N LEU A 423 37.09 5.56 -7.84
CA LEU A 423 37.58 4.19 -7.75
C LEU A 423 37.51 3.50 -9.13
N LEU A 424 36.33 3.45 -9.76
CA LEU A 424 36.09 2.74 -11.02
C LEU A 424 36.93 3.27 -12.19
N SER A 425 37.19 4.58 -12.22
CA SER A 425 37.90 5.26 -13.32
C SER A 425 39.35 5.64 -13.00
N GLY A 426 39.81 5.38 -11.77
CA GLY A 426 41.14 5.75 -11.30
C GLY A 426 42.28 4.97 -11.97
N PRO A 427 43.54 5.38 -11.77
CA PRO A 427 44.70 4.73 -12.41
C PRO A 427 44.96 3.31 -11.90
N THR A 428 44.48 3.01 -10.69
CA THR A 428 44.64 1.71 -10.03
C THR A 428 43.31 1.20 -9.53
N PHE A 429 43.08 -0.10 -9.68
CA PHE A 429 41.89 -0.79 -9.19
C PHE A 429 42.33 -2.15 -8.64
N ASP A 430 41.84 -2.51 -7.45
CA ASP A 430 42.20 -3.75 -6.75
C ASP A 430 43.73 -4.01 -6.67
N GLY A 431 44.49 -2.98 -6.31
CA GLY A 431 45.96 -3.05 -6.16
C GLY A 431 46.77 -3.17 -7.47
N GLY A 432 46.11 -3.21 -8.64
CA GLY A 432 46.73 -3.29 -9.95
C GLY A 432 46.46 -2.06 -10.84
N ALA A 433 47.01 -2.05 -12.06
CA ALA A 433 46.68 -1.05 -13.07
C ALA A 433 45.23 -1.25 -13.53
N ASN A 434 44.45 -0.17 -13.59
CA ASN A 434 43.04 -0.24 -13.97
C ASN A 434 42.87 -0.23 -15.51
N PRO A 435 42.35 -1.30 -16.15
CA PRO A 435 42.00 -1.31 -17.57
C PRO A 435 40.92 -0.29 -17.96
N LEU A 436 40.14 0.20 -16.98
CA LEU A 436 39.05 1.15 -17.15
C LEU A 436 39.48 2.61 -16.88
N ILE A 437 40.78 2.87 -16.73
CA ILE A 437 41.32 4.20 -16.42
C ILE A 437 40.70 5.29 -17.31
N GLY A 438 40.17 6.33 -16.68
CA GLY A 438 39.55 7.48 -17.32
C GLY A 438 38.18 7.22 -17.95
N ARG A 439 37.59 6.02 -17.81
CA ARG A 439 36.20 5.74 -18.19
C ARG A 439 35.29 6.01 -17.01
N GLU A 440 34.64 7.15 -17.00
CA GLU A 440 33.81 7.57 -15.88
C GLU A 440 32.34 7.18 -16.08
N PRO A 441 31.65 6.69 -15.04
CA PRO A 441 30.19 6.66 -15.04
C PRO A 441 29.60 8.08 -15.07
N ASP A 442 28.56 8.26 -15.87
CA ASP A 442 27.84 9.52 -16.05
C ASP A 442 26.42 9.45 -15.50
N GLY A 443 26.25 9.89 -14.25
CA GLY A 443 24.98 9.95 -13.54
C GLY A 443 24.20 11.25 -13.74
N SER A 444 24.52 12.10 -14.73
CA SER A 444 23.88 13.41 -14.88
C SER A 444 22.39 13.37 -15.25
N ILE A 445 21.90 12.22 -15.73
CA ILE A 445 20.50 11.91 -15.97
C ILE A 445 20.29 10.52 -15.38
N PRO A 446 19.95 10.43 -14.09
CA PRO A 446 19.79 9.16 -13.42
C PRO A 446 18.53 8.46 -13.93
N VAL A 447 18.59 7.13 -14.02
CA VAL A 447 17.46 6.30 -14.46
C VAL A 447 17.38 5.05 -13.59
N TRP A 448 16.17 4.70 -13.15
CA TRP A 448 15.89 3.43 -12.48
C TRP A 448 15.55 2.32 -13.49
N ALA A 449 15.90 1.08 -13.18
CA ALA A 449 15.37 -0.11 -13.85
C ALA A 449 15.11 -1.25 -12.85
N GLY A 450 14.06 -2.04 -13.06
CA GLY A 450 13.83 -3.23 -12.24
C GLY A 450 12.64 -4.02 -12.70
N GLY A 451 12.67 -5.33 -12.40
CA GLY A 451 11.56 -6.25 -12.60
C GLY A 451 10.93 -6.68 -11.28
N SER A 452 9.64 -7.03 -11.26
CA SER A 452 8.97 -7.57 -10.08
C SER A 452 9.05 -6.60 -8.89
N LEU A 453 9.58 -7.03 -7.73
CA LEU A 453 9.86 -6.18 -6.58
C LEU A 453 10.69 -4.94 -6.95
N GLY A 454 11.68 -5.05 -7.83
CA GLY A 454 12.46 -3.92 -8.33
C GLY A 454 11.67 -2.97 -9.25
N GLY A 455 10.63 -3.47 -9.91
CA GLY A 455 9.66 -2.63 -10.61
C GLY A 455 8.71 -1.92 -9.63
N THR A 456 8.20 -2.64 -8.63
CA THR A 456 7.33 -2.12 -7.57
C THR A 456 8.00 -1.01 -6.76
N LEU A 457 9.20 -1.28 -6.22
CA LEU A 457 9.97 -0.30 -5.45
C LEU A 457 10.66 0.73 -6.34
N GLY A 458 10.76 0.48 -7.65
CA GLY A 458 11.34 1.42 -8.59
C GLY A 458 10.60 2.75 -8.68
N LEU A 459 9.26 2.70 -8.62
CA LEU A 459 8.47 3.92 -8.56
C LEU A 459 8.70 4.69 -7.26
N VAL A 460 8.84 3.98 -6.13
CA VAL A 460 9.15 4.60 -4.83
C VAL A 460 10.52 5.25 -4.87
N TYR A 461 11.54 4.53 -5.34
CA TYR A 461 12.91 5.03 -5.46
C TYR A 461 12.97 6.28 -6.36
N ALA A 462 12.32 6.23 -7.52
CA ALA A 462 12.28 7.38 -8.43
C ALA A 462 11.51 8.56 -7.84
N SER A 463 10.43 8.32 -7.09
CA SER A 463 9.62 9.39 -6.50
C SER A 463 10.29 10.05 -5.28
N VAL A 464 11.13 9.33 -4.53
CA VAL A 464 11.86 9.91 -3.38
C VAL A 464 13.09 10.71 -3.83
N ASP A 465 13.62 10.44 -5.02
CA ASP A 465 14.74 11.16 -5.60
C ASP A 465 14.26 12.30 -6.50
N PRO A 466 14.44 13.58 -6.10
CA PRO A 466 13.98 14.71 -6.89
C PRO A 466 14.67 14.84 -8.26
N ASP A 467 15.82 14.18 -8.47
CA ASP A 467 16.56 14.21 -9.73
C ASP A 467 16.23 13.01 -10.64
N MET A 468 15.48 12.00 -10.14
CA MET A 468 15.16 10.76 -10.86
C MET A 468 13.81 10.84 -11.57
N HIS A 469 13.79 11.43 -12.76
CA HIS A 469 12.54 11.61 -13.52
C HIS A 469 12.15 10.40 -14.40
N TYR A 470 13.01 9.38 -14.48
CA TYR A 470 12.91 8.33 -15.48
C TYR A 470 13.10 6.93 -14.89
N GLY A 471 12.30 5.98 -15.35
CA GLY A 471 12.44 4.59 -14.90
C GLY A 471 11.87 3.55 -15.86
N VAL A 472 12.39 2.33 -15.74
CA VAL A 472 11.88 1.11 -16.38
C VAL A 472 11.32 0.22 -15.30
N LEU A 473 10.00 0.02 -15.32
CA LEU A 473 9.24 -0.76 -14.35
C LEU A 473 8.68 -1.98 -15.08
N ASN A 474 9.37 -3.11 -15.01
CA ASN A 474 8.94 -4.36 -15.62
C ASN A 474 8.12 -5.18 -14.61
N VAL A 475 6.93 -5.63 -15.04
CA VAL A 475 5.93 -6.34 -14.22
C VAL A 475 5.76 -5.77 -12.79
N PRO A 476 5.57 -4.44 -12.62
CA PRO A 476 5.52 -3.82 -11.31
C PRO A 476 4.12 -3.94 -10.69
N GLY A 477 4.03 -3.81 -9.37
CA GLY A 477 2.77 -3.65 -8.64
C GLY A 477 2.73 -2.36 -7.83
N ALA A 478 1.54 -1.82 -7.59
CA ALA A 478 1.27 -0.84 -6.54
C ALA A 478 -0.07 -1.17 -5.87
N GLY A 479 -0.31 -0.65 -4.66
CA GLY A 479 -1.38 -1.15 -3.80
C GLY A 479 -1.07 -2.58 -3.38
N TRP A 480 -0.18 -2.77 -2.42
CA TRP A 480 0.26 -4.11 -1.98
C TRP A 480 -0.91 -5.07 -1.74
N THR A 481 -1.96 -4.61 -1.06
CA THR A 481 -3.16 -5.42 -0.80
C THR A 481 -4.05 -5.67 -2.02
N HIS A 482 -3.87 -4.96 -3.13
CA HIS A 482 -4.63 -5.15 -4.38
C HIS A 482 -4.19 -6.38 -5.16
N PHE A 483 -2.89 -6.70 -5.15
CA PHE A 483 -2.32 -7.77 -5.95
C PHE A 483 -1.87 -8.98 -5.12
N ILE A 484 -1.45 -8.80 -3.85
CA ILE A 484 -1.02 -9.92 -2.99
C ILE A 484 -2.09 -11.04 -2.94
N PRO A 485 -3.40 -10.77 -2.74
CA PRO A 485 -4.40 -11.84 -2.62
C PRO A 485 -4.48 -12.77 -3.83
N GLY A 486 -4.21 -12.25 -5.03
CA GLY A 486 -4.22 -12.99 -6.29
C GLY A 486 -2.90 -13.69 -6.62
N SER A 487 -1.83 -13.42 -5.87
CA SER A 487 -0.49 -13.96 -6.14
C SER A 487 -0.39 -15.44 -5.75
N ASN A 488 0.24 -16.24 -6.62
CA ASN A 488 0.59 -17.62 -6.33
C ASN A 488 1.59 -17.74 -5.17
N VAL A 489 2.50 -16.78 -5.01
CA VAL A 489 3.43 -16.73 -3.88
C VAL A 489 2.63 -16.62 -2.57
N TYR A 490 1.69 -15.69 -2.53
CA TYR A 490 0.80 -15.53 -1.39
C TYR A 490 -0.11 -16.74 -1.17
N SER A 491 -0.55 -17.44 -2.22
CA SER A 491 -1.40 -18.63 -2.06
C SER A 491 -0.73 -19.72 -1.19
N THR A 492 0.59 -19.88 -1.34
CA THR A 492 1.41 -20.81 -0.55
C THR A 492 1.54 -20.31 0.89
N VAL A 493 1.86 -19.03 1.06
CA VAL A 493 2.02 -18.39 2.37
C VAL A 493 0.71 -18.40 3.17
N ARG A 494 -0.42 -18.07 2.53
CA ARG A 494 -1.75 -18.13 3.13
C ARG A 494 -2.04 -19.51 3.71
N GLY A 495 -1.64 -20.59 3.03
CA GLY A 495 -1.75 -21.95 3.56
C GLY A 495 -1.07 -22.15 4.92
N LEU A 496 0.04 -21.46 5.17
CA LEU A 496 0.77 -21.47 6.43
C LEU A 496 0.18 -20.55 7.49
N LEU A 497 -0.48 -19.45 7.08
CA LEU A 497 -1.08 -18.47 7.99
C LEU A 497 -2.46 -18.88 8.50
N ARG A 498 -3.25 -19.60 7.69
CA ARG A 498 -4.63 -20.01 8.03
C ARG A 498 -4.77 -20.62 9.43
N PRO A 499 -3.90 -21.56 9.89
CA PRO A 499 -4.03 -22.14 11.23
C PRO A 499 -3.87 -21.14 12.37
N SER A 500 -3.10 -20.07 12.17
CA SER A 500 -2.88 -19.02 13.18
C SER A 500 -4.03 -18.02 13.24
N TYR A 501 -4.67 -17.71 12.10
CA TYR A 501 -5.75 -16.72 12.02
C TYR A 501 -7.15 -17.30 12.11
N GLY A 502 -7.33 -18.61 11.91
CA GLY A 502 -8.65 -19.27 11.99
C GLY A 502 -9.36 -19.48 10.65
N GLY A 503 -8.78 -19.05 9.52
CA GLY A 503 -9.36 -19.28 8.20
C GLY A 503 -8.86 -18.31 7.13
N ASN A 504 -9.32 -18.49 5.89
CA ASN A 504 -8.96 -17.57 4.79
C ASN A 504 -9.52 -16.15 5.01
N LEU A 505 -10.73 -16.06 5.55
CA LEU A 505 -11.39 -14.78 5.83
C LEU A 505 -10.54 -13.92 6.77
N ASP A 506 -10.10 -14.49 7.89
CA ASP A 506 -9.33 -13.75 8.90
C ASP A 506 -7.92 -13.39 8.43
N VAL A 507 -7.26 -14.23 7.62
CA VAL A 507 -6.00 -13.86 6.96
C VAL A 507 -6.22 -12.72 5.95
N GLY A 508 -7.30 -12.77 5.17
CA GLY A 508 -7.65 -11.73 4.20
C GLY A 508 -7.98 -10.40 4.89
N HIS A 509 -8.68 -10.46 6.03
CA HIS A 509 -8.95 -9.31 6.87
C HIS A 509 -7.65 -8.71 7.43
N ALA A 510 -6.77 -9.53 8.02
CA ALA A 510 -5.47 -9.05 8.51
C ALA A 510 -4.61 -8.42 7.39
N LEU A 511 -4.64 -9.00 6.18
CA LEU A 511 -3.96 -8.43 5.02
C LEU A 511 -4.55 -7.06 4.63
N ALA A 512 -5.88 -6.91 4.61
CA ALA A 512 -6.54 -5.63 4.31
C ALA A 512 -6.14 -4.52 5.30
N LEU A 513 -6.05 -4.84 6.60
CA LEU A 513 -5.59 -3.92 7.65
C LEU A 513 -4.15 -3.45 7.41
N SER A 514 -3.30 -4.32 6.84
CA SER A 514 -1.86 -4.08 6.72
C SER A 514 -1.49 -3.00 5.69
N GLN A 515 -2.40 -2.57 4.81
CA GLN A 515 -2.07 -1.60 3.75
C GLN A 515 -1.39 -0.33 4.30
N SER A 516 -1.82 0.19 5.46
CA SER A 516 -1.22 1.38 6.07
C SER A 516 0.27 1.22 6.40
N ASN A 517 0.72 -0.01 6.71
CA ASN A 517 2.13 -0.28 6.98
C ASN A 517 2.97 -0.32 5.70
N TRP A 518 2.35 -0.53 4.54
CA TRP A 518 3.04 -0.59 3.25
C TRP A 518 3.17 0.78 2.58
N ASP A 519 2.41 1.79 3.04
CA ASP A 519 2.32 3.10 2.38
C ASP A 519 3.67 3.78 2.20
N ASP A 520 4.59 3.66 3.16
CA ASP A 520 5.93 4.26 3.08
C ASP A 520 6.78 3.65 1.92
N VAL A 521 6.38 2.51 1.36
CA VAL A 521 7.00 1.82 0.21
C VAL A 521 5.99 1.39 -0.87
N ASP A 522 4.87 2.10 -1.02
CA ASP A 522 3.87 1.82 -2.06
C ASP A 522 3.91 2.87 -3.17
N GLY A 523 4.28 2.47 -4.38
CA GLY A 523 4.43 3.38 -5.52
C GLY A 523 3.16 4.19 -5.85
N SER A 524 1.96 3.71 -5.52
CA SER A 524 0.71 4.44 -5.75
C SER A 524 0.50 5.59 -4.76
N ILE A 525 1.04 5.45 -3.54
CA ILE A 525 1.06 6.50 -2.52
C ILE A 525 2.10 7.57 -2.86
N TRP A 526 3.21 7.17 -3.45
CA TRP A 526 4.30 8.05 -3.87
C TRP A 526 4.07 8.74 -5.21
N ALA A 527 3.12 8.30 -6.04
CA ALA A 527 2.96 8.79 -7.41
C ALA A 527 2.69 10.31 -7.50
N ASP A 528 2.01 10.91 -6.53
CA ASP A 528 1.76 12.36 -6.45
C ASP A 528 2.90 13.16 -5.82
N ARG A 529 4.00 12.49 -5.44
CA ARG A 529 5.27 13.08 -5.02
C ARG A 529 6.29 13.20 -6.14
N SER A 530 5.87 12.93 -7.37
CA SER A 530 6.70 13.13 -8.56
C SER A 530 7.36 14.52 -8.51
N PRO A 531 8.63 14.65 -8.94
CA PRO A 531 9.34 15.92 -9.01
C PRO A 531 8.53 17.02 -9.71
N ASP A 532 8.87 18.29 -9.45
CA ASP A 532 8.25 19.44 -10.14
C ASP A 532 8.38 19.36 -11.67
N GLU A 533 9.41 18.66 -12.16
CA GLU A 533 9.62 18.36 -13.57
C GLU A 533 8.88 17.06 -14.00
N PRO A 534 8.33 17.01 -15.23
CA PRO A 534 7.60 15.85 -15.72
C PRO A 534 8.39 14.54 -15.62
N THR A 535 7.75 13.50 -15.10
CA THR A 535 8.28 12.14 -15.05
C THR A 535 7.84 11.31 -16.25
N ALA A 536 8.68 10.36 -16.66
CA ALA A 536 8.31 9.35 -17.64
C ALA A 536 8.77 7.98 -17.17
N TYR A 537 7.84 7.08 -16.91
CA TYR A 537 8.13 5.68 -16.59
C TYR A 537 7.68 4.76 -17.71
N LEU A 538 8.58 3.89 -18.18
CA LEU A 538 8.22 2.76 -19.04
C LEU A 538 7.69 1.64 -18.16
N ILE A 539 6.42 1.31 -18.32
CA ILE A 539 5.74 0.23 -17.62
C ILE A 539 5.50 -0.92 -18.60
N GLN A 540 5.94 -2.12 -18.23
CA GLN A 540 5.69 -3.33 -19.00
C GLN A 540 4.85 -4.30 -18.17
N GLU A 541 3.65 -4.61 -18.65
CA GLU A 541 2.74 -5.56 -18.00
C GLU A 541 2.81 -6.91 -18.71
N SER A 542 2.96 -7.99 -17.95
CA SER A 542 2.79 -9.36 -18.47
C SER A 542 1.37 -9.81 -18.23
N MET A 543 0.62 -10.11 -19.29
CA MET A 543 -0.79 -10.44 -19.21
C MET A 543 -1.02 -11.79 -18.52
N GLY A 544 -1.82 -11.78 -17.46
CA GLY A 544 -2.13 -12.99 -16.69
C GLY A 544 -1.00 -13.42 -15.76
N ASP A 545 -0.11 -12.50 -15.39
CA ASP A 545 0.97 -12.73 -14.44
C ASP A 545 0.44 -13.27 -13.11
N PRO A 546 0.79 -14.52 -12.74
CA PRO A 546 0.28 -15.13 -11.52
C PRO A 546 1.16 -14.84 -10.29
N ILE A 547 2.31 -14.20 -10.45
CA ILE A 547 3.22 -13.83 -9.35
C ILE A 547 2.91 -12.41 -8.89
N LEU A 548 2.81 -11.46 -9.83
CA LEU A 548 2.38 -10.08 -9.62
C LEU A 548 1.11 -9.81 -10.45
N PRO A 549 -0.09 -10.11 -9.91
CA PRO A 549 -1.35 -9.91 -10.64
C PRO A 549 -1.53 -8.49 -11.19
N ASN A 550 -2.08 -8.40 -12.40
CA ASN A 550 -2.17 -7.18 -13.21
C ASN A 550 -2.94 -6.03 -12.53
N GLU A 551 -3.76 -6.31 -11.51
CA GLU A 551 -4.43 -5.28 -10.73
C GLU A 551 -3.44 -4.29 -10.07
N GLY A 552 -2.25 -4.77 -9.69
CA GLY A 552 -1.19 -3.92 -9.17
C GLY A 552 -0.58 -3.01 -10.24
N THR A 553 -0.28 -3.55 -11.42
CA THR A 553 0.25 -2.78 -12.55
C THR A 553 -0.77 -1.76 -13.07
N ALA A 554 -2.05 -2.12 -13.08
CA ALA A 554 -3.15 -1.24 -13.44
C ALA A 554 -3.27 -0.06 -12.48
N LEU A 555 -3.26 -0.29 -11.15
CA LEU A 555 -3.31 0.78 -10.17
C LEU A 555 -2.10 1.71 -10.28
N LEU A 556 -0.89 1.14 -10.45
CA LEU A 556 0.32 1.92 -10.68
C LEU A 556 0.19 2.82 -11.91
N SER A 557 -0.29 2.26 -13.03
CA SER A 557 -0.45 2.97 -14.30
C SER A 557 -1.43 4.15 -14.18
N VAL A 558 -2.52 3.95 -13.45
CA VAL A 558 -3.49 5.03 -13.14
C VAL A 558 -2.86 6.08 -12.24
N ALA A 559 -2.13 5.68 -11.20
CA ALA A 559 -1.51 6.59 -10.24
C ALA A 559 -0.50 7.55 -10.90
N VAL A 560 0.30 7.06 -11.86
CA VAL A 560 1.28 7.88 -12.58
C VAL A 560 0.73 8.55 -13.84
N GLY A 561 -0.57 8.43 -14.11
CA GLY A 561 -1.21 9.01 -15.30
C GLY A 561 -0.67 8.45 -16.63
N ALA A 562 -0.32 7.17 -16.67
CA ALA A 562 0.25 6.54 -17.85
C ALA A 562 -0.75 6.49 -19.01
N GLY A 563 -0.24 6.57 -20.24
CA GLY A 563 -0.98 6.17 -21.44
C GLY A 563 -0.55 4.79 -21.93
N GLN A 564 -1.41 4.07 -22.63
CA GLN A 564 -1.09 2.76 -23.18
C GLN A 564 -0.64 2.86 -24.64
N VAL A 565 0.45 2.18 -25.01
CA VAL A 565 0.87 2.00 -26.41
C VAL A 565 0.62 0.57 -26.88
N GLY A 566 0.31 0.43 -28.18
CA GLY A 566 0.03 -0.86 -28.80
C GLY A 566 -1.42 -1.32 -28.66
N GLU A 567 -1.67 -2.57 -29.05
CA GLU A 567 -2.98 -3.20 -28.88
C GLU A 567 -3.35 -3.28 -27.39
N VAL A 568 -4.60 -2.94 -27.07
CA VAL A 568 -5.17 -3.15 -25.73
C VAL A 568 -5.58 -4.61 -25.57
N LEU A 569 -4.78 -5.38 -24.83
CA LEU A 569 -5.07 -6.78 -24.54
C LEU A 569 -6.08 -6.92 -23.39
N SER A 570 -6.03 -6.00 -22.42
CA SER A 570 -7.04 -5.83 -21.37
C SER A 570 -7.19 -4.35 -21.02
N PRO A 571 -8.39 -3.76 -21.07
CA PRO A 571 -8.57 -2.34 -20.78
C PRO A 571 -8.34 -2.04 -19.29
N ILE A 572 -7.69 -0.91 -19.02
CA ILE A 572 -7.52 -0.37 -17.66
C ILE A 572 -8.33 0.93 -17.56
N LEU A 573 -9.21 1.01 -16.56
CA LEU A 573 -10.04 2.19 -16.34
C LEU A 573 -9.16 3.42 -16.06
N GLY A 574 -9.32 4.47 -16.86
CA GLY A 574 -8.55 5.72 -16.71
C GLY A 574 -7.23 5.77 -17.47
N VAL A 575 -6.86 4.71 -18.20
CA VAL A 575 -5.66 4.69 -19.05
C VAL A 575 -6.09 4.81 -20.51
N GLU A 576 -5.65 5.89 -21.18
CA GLU A 576 -5.97 6.15 -22.58
C GLU A 576 -4.91 5.58 -23.52
N THR A 577 -5.32 5.14 -24.71
CA THR A 577 -4.42 4.62 -25.74
C THR A 577 -3.80 5.72 -26.58
N ALA A 578 -2.52 5.57 -26.94
CA ALA A 578 -1.83 6.41 -27.91
C ALA A 578 -0.95 5.56 -28.84
N ALA A 579 -0.66 6.09 -30.04
CA ALA A 579 0.29 5.44 -30.96
C ALA A 579 1.73 5.48 -30.43
N GLU A 580 2.07 6.57 -29.73
CA GLU A 580 3.32 6.76 -29.01
C GLU A 580 3.08 7.65 -27.78
N ILE A 581 3.96 7.52 -26.79
CA ILE A 581 3.94 8.32 -25.57
C ILE A 581 5.27 9.07 -25.50
N VAL A 582 5.21 10.39 -25.33
CA VAL A 582 6.39 11.27 -25.29
C VAL A 582 6.29 12.16 -24.04
N GLY A 583 7.36 12.25 -23.27
CA GLY A 583 7.43 13.16 -22.11
C GLY A 583 6.53 12.81 -20.93
N LYS A 584 5.96 11.60 -20.90
CA LYS A 584 5.13 11.09 -19.81
C LYS A 584 5.24 9.57 -19.69
N SER A 585 4.71 9.02 -18.61
CA SER A 585 4.67 7.57 -18.36
C SER A 585 3.82 6.81 -19.39
N GLY A 586 4.24 5.60 -19.74
CA GLY A 586 3.60 4.77 -20.74
C GLY A 586 3.62 3.29 -20.40
N LEU A 587 2.50 2.62 -20.67
CA LEU A 587 2.29 1.19 -20.45
C LEU A 587 2.30 0.42 -21.78
N THR A 588 2.91 -0.76 -21.78
CA THR A 588 2.74 -1.77 -22.85
C THR A 588 2.35 -3.11 -22.25
N GLN A 589 1.34 -3.77 -22.83
CA GLN A 589 0.87 -5.08 -22.42
C GLN A 589 1.46 -6.18 -23.28
N PHE A 590 2.13 -7.16 -22.67
CA PHE A 590 2.75 -8.29 -23.34
C PHE A 590 2.02 -9.57 -22.96
N ARG A 591 1.65 -10.40 -23.95
CA ARG A 591 1.20 -11.77 -23.69
C ARG A 591 2.22 -12.74 -24.27
N THR A 592 2.94 -13.42 -23.38
CA THR A 592 3.91 -14.45 -23.74
C THR A 592 3.23 -15.77 -24.14
N THR A 593 3.95 -16.63 -24.86
CA THR A 593 3.56 -18.02 -25.11
C THR A 593 3.93 -18.97 -23.98
N ASP A 594 4.69 -18.47 -22.99
CA ASP A 594 5.04 -19.27 -21.82
C ASP A 594 3.80 -19.65 -21.00
N MET A 595 3.86 -20.81 -20.38
CA MET A 595 2.82 -21.38 -19.54
C MET A 595 3.30 -21.58 -18.10
N ASP A 596 4.61 -21.48 -17.84
CA ASP A 596 5.17 -21.50 -16.49
C ASP A 596 4.92 -20.16 -15.77
N ALA A 597 4.57 -20.22 -14.49
CA ALA A 597 4.25 -19.04 -13.70
C ALA A 597 5.40 -18.03 -13.63
N TYR A 598 6.63 -18.51 -13.47
CA TYR A 598 7.83 -17.67 -13.42
C TYR A 598 8.27 -17.22 -14.81
N GLY A 599 8.05 -18.03 -15.85
CA GLY A 599 8.28 -17.63 -17.23
C GLY A 599 7.32 -16.54 -17.72
N ILE A 600 6.06 -16.57 -17.28
CA ILE A 600 5.09 -15.49 -17.51
C ILE A 600 5.51 -14.21 -16.79
N HIS A 601 5.87 -14.32 -15.51
CA HIS A 601 6.26 -13.18 -14.68
C HIS A 601 7.59 -12.55 -15.16
N GLY A 602 8.63 -13.36 -15.31
CA GLY A 602 9.97 -12.96 -15.72
C GLY A 602 10.18 -12.84 -17.22
N PHE A 603 9.11 -12.73 -18.02
CA PHE A 603 9.18 -12.87 -19.49
C PHE A 603 10.23 -11.96 -20.17
N ALA A 604 10.49 -10.78 -19.59
CA ALA A 604 11.46 -9.83 -20.13
C ALA A 604 12.92 -10.23 -19.84
N ALA A 605 13.18 -11.07 -18.83
CA ALA A 605 14.48 -11.67 -18.57
C ALA A 605 14.69 -12.98 -19.35
N GLU A 606 13.60 -13.63 -19.79
CA GLU A 606 13.61 -14.89 -20.52
C GLU A 606 13.90 -14.71 -22.03
N GLY A 607 14.45 -15.74 -22.66
CA GLY A 607 14.65 -15.77 -24.11
C GLY A 607 13.32 -15.84 -24.88
N GLY A 608 13.33 -15.39 -26.14
CA GLY A 608 12.21 -15.56 -27.07
C GLY A 608 11.48 -14.25 -27.41
N PRO A 609 10.49 -14.30 -28.33
CA PRO A 609 9.98 -13.11 -29.01
C PRO A 609 9.41 -12.02 -28.09
N ALA A 610 8.70 -12.41 -27.02
CA ALA A 610 8.14 -11.46 -26.05
C ALA A 610 9.23 -10.77 -25.24
N GLY A 611 10.20 -11.55 -24.73
CA GLY A 611 11.34 -11.01 -23.99
C GLY A 611 12.24 -10.14 -24.86
N ASP A 612 12.52 -10.56 -26.10
CA ASP A 612 13.31 -9.79 -27.06
C ASP A 612 12.66 -8.45 -27.37
N ALA A 613 11.33 -8.43 -27.59
CA ALA A 613 10.57 -7.20 -27.81
C ALA A 613 10.57 -6.29 -26.58
N ALA A 614 10.41 -6.85 -25.37
CA ALA A 614 10.48 -6.08 -24.13
C ALA A 614 11.86 -5.46 -23.92
N ARG A 615 12.95 -6.21 -24.11
CA ARG A 615 14.34 -5.71 -23.99
C ARG A 615 14.68 -4.67 -25.06
N GLN A 616 14.18 -4.85 -26.29
CA GLN A 616 14.27 -3.83 -27.33
C GLN A 616 13.58 -2.53 -26.90
N GLN A 617 12.38 -2.62 -26.32
CA GLN A 617 11.65 -1.45 -25.84
C GLN A 617 12.41 -0.73 -24.71
N ILE A 618 12.93 -1.48 -23.74
CA ILE A 618 13.74 -0.95 -22.63
C ILE A 618 14.92 -0.14 -23.18
N THR A 619 15.73 -0.74 -24.05
CA THR A 619 16.95 -0.09 -24.56
C THR A 619 16.64 1.10 -25.48
N THR A 620 15.54 1.04 -26.25
CA THR A 620 15.06 2.17 -27.06
C THR A 620 14.62 3.34 -26.18
N TYR A 621 13.86 3.05 -25.13
CA TYR A 621 13.41 4.03 -24.16
C TYR A 621 14.59 4.71 -23.45
N LEU A 622 15.54 3.93 -22.91
CA LEU A 622 16.72 4.49 -22.22
C LEU A 622 17.54 5.43 -23.13
N LYS A 623 17.74 5.06 -24.41
CA LYS A 623 18.42 5.93 -25.38
C LYS A 623 17.64 7.22 -25.63
N SER A 624 16.32 7.16 -25.67
CA SER A 624 15.46 8.34 -25.87
C SER A 624 15.51 9.31 -24.68
N VAL A 625 15.57 8.78 -23.45
CA VAL A 625 15.75 9.55 -22.22
C VAL A 625 17.03 10.36 -22.27
N TRP A 626 18.18 9.71 -22.54
CA TRP A 626 19.47 10.40 -22.60
C TRP A 626 19.64 11.29 -23.84
N ALA A 627 18.79 11.13 -24.87
CA ALA A 627 18.69 12.07 -25.97
C ALA A 627 17.84 13.32 -25.63
N GLY A 628 17.23 13.37 -24.43
CA GLY A 628 16.38 14.47 -23.97
C GLY A 628 14.95 14.44 -24.50
N GLN A 629 14.51 13.32 -25.06
CA GLN A 629 13.15 13.11 -25.58
C GLN A 629 12.63 11.74 -25.16
N PRO A 630 12.30 11.55 -23.86
CA PRO A 630 11.79 10.27 -23.36
C PRO A 630 10.56 9.84 -24.16
N LYS A 631 10.68 8.70 -24.83
CA LYS A 631 9.72 8.19 -25.80
C LYS A 631 9.49 6.70 -25.58
N ILE A 632 8.21 6.35 -25.48
CA ILE A 632 7.74 4.97 -25.37
C ILE A 632 6.92 4.65 -26.61
N THR A 633 7.34 3.61 -27.33
CA THR A 633 6.69 3.11 -28.54
C THR A 633 6.51 1.62 -28.45
N VAL A 634 5.61 1.10 -29.27
CA VAL A 634 5.49 -0.34 -29.49
C VAL A 634 6.81 -0.88 -30.06
N PRO A 635 7.40 -1.95 -29.49
CA PRO A 635 8.62 -2.53 -30.03
C PRO A 635 8.37 -3.23 -31.37
N GLU A 636 9.41 -3.34 -32.19
CA GLU A 636 9.31 -3.83 -33.57
C GLU A 636 8.82 -5.29 -33.63
N GLY A 637 9.18 -6.10 -32.63
CA GLY A 637 8.71 -7.48 -32.50
C GLY A 637 7.20 -7.65 -32.32
N CYS A 638 6.48 -6.58 -31.95
CA CYS A 638 5.03 -6.59 -31.78
C CYS A 638 4.31 -6.32 -33.11
N THR A 639 4.04 -7.40 -33.84
CA THR A 639 3.51 -7.36 -35.21
C THR A 639 2.16 -6.65 -35.27
N GLY A 640 2.01 -5.69 -36.19
CA GLY A 640 0.76 -4.93 -36.34
C GLY A 640 0.40 -4.05 -35.14
N GLY A 641 1.35 -3.78 -34.24
CA GLY A 641 1.12 -3.05 -33.00
C GLY A 641 0.72 -3.94 -31.82
N SER A 642 0.60 -5.26 -32.04
CA SER A 642 0.18 -6.23 -31.02
C SER A 642 1.37 -6.92 -30.37
N CYS A 643 1.45 -6.83 -29.04
CA CYS A 643 2.40 -7.60 -28.23
C CYS A 643 1.77 -8.88 -27.68
N ASP A 644 0.80 -9.45 -28.40
CA ASP A 644 0.23 -10.77 -28.12
C ASP A 644 0.94 -11.85 -28.94
N PHE A 645 1.92 -12.51 -28.34
CA PHE A 645 2.74 -13.53 -29.00
C PHE A 645 2.05 -14.89 -29.08
N THR A 646 0.81 -15.02 -28.57
CA THR A 646 0.00 -16.24 -28.70
C THR A 646 -0.78 -16.27 -30.01
N LYS A 647 -0.98 -15.12 -30.64
CA LYS A 647 -1.58 -14.98 -31.97
C LYS A 647 -0.51 -15.30 -33.03
N LYS A 648 -0.83 -16.22 -33.94
CA LYS A 648 0.04 -16.60 -35.07
C LYS A 648 -0.12 -15.66 -36.26
#